data_AF-A0AAU5DWS3-F1
#
_entry.id   AF-A0AAU5DWS3-F1
#
_cell.length_a   1.000
_cell.length_b   1.000
_cell.length_c   1.000
_cell.angle_alpha   90.00
_cell.angle_beta   90.00
_cell.angle_gamma   90.00
#
_symmetry.space_group_name_H-M   'P 1'
#
loop_
_entity.id
_entity.type
_entity.pdbx_description
1 polymer ?
#
loop_
_entity_poly.entity_id
_entity_poly.type
_entity_poly.pdbx_seq_one_letter_code
_entity_poly.pdbx_strand_id
1 'polypeptide(L)'
;MRELPRPRALFRALACTAALLLPVGATLVPAAVAAPVSAAAAATAATFAADDPSTEVHGLKGEYFSMSAPGARDFAELGGVALDPEINFPGLTGAFESATGRTEHTTARWTGQIEAPETGEYTFAAIGDNGFRLFVDGNVVIDHWQPDWDVEQTSRPVALAAGEPHEFRLEMFQDTGGANMFLRWSSAKLAKQIVPESAFTPPSDFEVYPVGLDVAEDGLKLQATFEGEVGAVDGVKDHLKIEADTSPMPVKEVVKVSDNPRALIVTLAAPVQKGQQVRFAYDGEGGLRVGGETVPEISRTARNASTHRLTTRWGDTIDRAHPLPEYPRPQQVRDRWKNLNGPWEFAGAKEGEQPVFGKTLGERITVPFPVESQLSGLERHEDHMFYRKLVTVPENWSVGTGSTSKRLKLNFDAVDYKAAVWVNGTKVAEHTGGYTGFSADITDAVKRGGPQEIIVAVTDVTGPNQPKGKQSTRPGGIVYTPSSGIWQTVWMEPVAPAAVDSLTTTPDIDTGRLALTVNSEDASAGARIKAVARDAKGKVVGTVTGPANRELSLPVAGKHLWTPDDPYLYDLDVTLTDGRSTDTVDSYFGMRSLKVAKVGGYQKLVLNGKPFFSLAMLDQGFWPDGLHTQPSDAALTFDLKAQKDLGFNAVRKHIKVESPRWYYHADRLGLLVWQDFVSSDISNDQGKDAFLSQGEEMMKQLHNHPSIGGWIVFNEGWGEWDRTETGKIAEAVKADDPSRVVNAHSGVNCCSSKGDSGKGEIIDHHDYLNREAPFPDHRAAMDGEHGGFTLRTPGHMWPGAPAAIYSGVADKDALTAKYVDNTRTYYLAAANAELSGSVYTQVSDLENELNGMWTYDRREIKVDAAKVRRINQEVIAAGAAAGDRDALKGGASWSLDENGGTTAADSGPNRVPLALTPGTSWTQGVKGSGLRFDGQGQYAETAGPVVDTTGSYSVSAWASADTLPGNYATVVSQDGRRTENPFYLQYGQGAFAFSTPGGHRARVEMQPDTGRWYHLVGVRDGDEIKLYVDGELAATAAAGPADVSTGPLSVGRAKYAGQNGDFWNGSVDQVRVYDKALTAQEVSALHDGEKP
;
A
#
# COMPACT_ATOMS: atom_id res chain seq x y z
N MET A 1 -18.90 48.34 -39.95
CA MET A 1 -19.97 47.37 -40.26
C MET A 1 -19.27 46.06 -40.57
N ARG A 2 -18.79 45.26 -39.61
CA ARG A 2 -19.44 44.44 -38.56
C ARG A 2 -20.40 43.38 -39.12
N GLU A 3 -19.81 42.29 -39.63
CA GLU A 3 -20.44 40.97 -39.66
C GLU A 3 -19.96 40.16 -38.44
N LEU A 4 -20.91 39.49 -37.80
CA LEU A 4 -20.80 38.73 -36.55
C LEU A 4 -20.52 37.25 -36.82
N PRO A 5 -19.73 36.53 -36.01
CA PRO A 5 -19.79 35.08 -35.91
C PRO A 5 -20.74 34.62 -34.79
N ARG A 6 -21.41 33.49 -35.04
CA ARG A 6 -22.43 32.82 -34.22
C ARG A 6 -21.83 32.13 -32.96
N PRO A 7 -22.60 31.97 -31.87
CA PRO A 7 -22.15 31.27 -30.66
C PRO A 7 -22.42 29.75 -30.74
N ARG A 8 -21.47 28.94 -30.24
CA ARG A 8 -21.70 27.53 -29.89
C ARG A 8 -21.99 27.43 -28.39
N ALA A 9 -23.04 26.69 -28.07
CA ALA A 9 -23.67 26.61 -26.77
C ALA A 9 -22.88 25.75 -25.77
N LEU A 10 -22.80 26.25 -24.53
CA LEU A 10 -22.54 25.49 -23.32
C LEU A 10 -23.77 24.63 -22.97
N PHE A 11 -23.55 23.42 -22.47
CA PHE A 11 -24.43 22.80 -21.49
C PHE A 11 -23.59 22.29 -20.32
N ARG A 12 -23.71 22.96 -19.17
CA ARG A 12 -23.39 22.44 -17.83
C ARG A 12 -24.71 22.20 -17.10
N ALA A 13 -24.77 21.06 -16.44
CA ALA A 13 -25.84 20.64 -15.55
C ALA A 13 -25.87 21.46 -14.24
N LEU A 14 -27.06 21.69 -13.69
CA LEU A 14 -27.26 21.86 -12.25
C LEU A 14 -28.70 21.49 -11.88
N ALA A 15 -28.82 20.70 -10.81
CA ALA A 15 -30.07 20.27 -10.20
C ALA A 15 -30.65 21.36 -9.29
N CYS A 16 -31.98 21.44 -9.19
CA CYS A 16 -32.73 21.73 -7.95
C CYS A 16 -34.24 21.48 -8.13
N THR A 17 -34.84 21.11 -7.01
CA THR A 17 -36.16 20.52 -6.70
C THR A 17 -37.36 21.49 -6.74
N ALA A 18 -38.54 20.97 -7.13
CA ALA A 18 -39.85 21.02 -6.42
C ALA A 18 -41.12 21.29 -7.29
N ALA A 19 -42.02 20.29 -7.25
CA ALA A 19 -43.49 20.33 -7.07
C ALA A 19 -44.48 20.92 -8.12
N LEU A 20 -45.36 20.00 -8.58
CA LEU A 20 -46.83 20.07 -8.80
C LEU A 20 -47.42 20.96 -9.91
N LEU A 21 -48.03 20.32 -10.92
CA LEU A 21 -49.49 20.34 -11.24
C LEU A 21 -49.80 19.56 -12.54
N LEU A 22 -50.60 18.50 -12.43
CA LEU A 22 -51.44 17.90 -13.48
C LEU A 22 -52.67 18.81 -13.73
N PRO A 23 -53.41 18.79 -14.88
CA PRO A 23 -54.05 17.57 -15.40
C PRO A 23 -54.32 17.43 -16.94
N VAL A 24 -54.48 16.14 -17.32
CA VAL A 24 -55.51 15.52 -18.20
C VAL A 24 -55.65 15.93 -19.67
N GLY A 25 -55.53 14.92 -20.55
CA GLY A 25 -56.07 14.90 -21.91
C GLY A 25 -55.76 13.57 -22.63
N ALA A 26 -56.68 12.62 -22.56
CA ALA A 26 -56.57 11.26 -23.07
C ALA A 26 -56.81 11.15 -24.58
N THR A 27 -56.18 10.15 -25.23
CA THR A 27 -56.84 9.17 -26.12
C THR A 27 -55.89 8.00 -26.45
N LEU A 28 -56.27 6.80 -25.98
CA LEU A 28 -55.79 5.48 -26.41
C LEU A 28 -56.63 5.00 -27.60
N VAL A 29 -56.06 4.34 -28.63
CA VAL A 29 -56.19 2.91 -29.02
C VAL A 29 -55.18 2.62 -30.19
N PRO A 30 -54.90 1.37 -30.61
CA PRO A 30 -53.71 0.60 -30.25
C PRO A 30 -52.76 0.35 -31.45
N ALA A 31 -51.47 0.18 -31.18
CA ALA A 31 -50.55 -0.44 -32.13
C ALA A 31 -49.71 -1.50 -31.39
N ALA A 32 -49.69 -2.70 -31.97
CA ALA A 32 -49.16 -3.92 -31.40
C ALA A 32 -47.69 -3.76 -30.96
N VAL A 33 -47.48 -3.88 -29.65
CA VAL A 33 -46.16 -4.06 -29.05
C VAL A 33 -45.88 -5.56 -29.10
N ALA A 34 -44.88 -5.94 -29.91
CA ALA A 34 -44.15 -7.17 -29.69
C ALA A 34 -43.54 -7.06 -28.28
N ALA A 35 -44.02 -7.92 -27.38
CA ALA A 35 -43.60 -7.92 -26.00
C ALA A 35 -42.07 -8.02 -25.90
N PRO A 36 -41.42 -7.21 -25.05
CA PRO A 36 -40.10 -7.58 -24.58
C PRO A 36 -40.29 -8.91 -23.84
N VAL A 37 -39.58 -9.95 -24.28
CA VAL A 37 -39.46 -11.16 -23.50
C VAL A 37 -38.83 -10.74 -22.18
N SER A 38 -39.67 -10.61 -21.17
CA SER A 38 -39.28 -10.59 -19.78
C SER A 38 -38.47 -11.86 -19.56
N ALA A 39 -37.15 -11.72 -19.49
CA ALA A 39 -36.30 -12.71 -18.84
C ALA A 39 -36.41 -12.54 -17.31
N ALA A 40 -37.62 -12.43 -16.79
CA ALA A 40 -37.94 -12.99 -15.49
C ALA A 40 -38.23 -14.48 -15.73
N ALA A 41 -37.17 -15.24 -16.04
CA ALA A 41 -37.16 -16.63 -15.64
C ALA A 41 -37.10 -16.58 -14.12
N ALA A 42 -38.25 -16.75 -13.46
CA ALA A 42 -38.27 -17.18 -12.08
C ALA A 42 -37.46 -18.49 -12.05
N ALA A 43 -36.18 -18.39 -11.67
CA ALA A 43 -35.38 -19.53 -11.32
C ALA A 43 -36.04 -20.14 -10.08
N THR A 44 -36.92 -21.12 -10.29
CA THR A 44 -37.22 -22.12 -9.27
C THR A 44 -35.92 -22.86 -9.01
N ALA A 45 -35.16 -22.34 -8.07
CA ALA A 45 -33.90 -22.89 -7.60
C ALA A 45 -34.19 -24.18 -6.80
N ALA A 46 -34.12 -25.31 -7.49
CA ALA A 46 -33.58 -26.50 -6.84
C ALA A 46 -32.07 -26.47 -7.13
N THR A 47 -31.28 -25.90 -6.21
CA THR A 47 -29.80 -25.81 -6.32
C THR A 47 -29.12 -27.15 -6.04
N PHE A 48 -29.85 -28.13 -5.52
CA PHE A 48 -29.41 -29.48 -5.24
C PHE A 48 -30.41 -30.44 -5.88
N ALA A 49 -29.94 -31.47 -6.59
CA ALA A 49 -30.82 -32.47 -7.18
C ALA A 49 -31.60 -33.18 -6.06
N ALA A 50 -32.92 -33.35 -6.25
CA ALA A 50 -33.81 -33.81 -5.17
C ALA A 50 -33.71 -35.31 -4.85
N ASP A 51 -32.99 -36.12 -5.65
CA ASP A 51 -33.00 -37.58 -5.52
C ASP A 51 -31.62 -38.22 -5.81
N ASP A 52 -30.65 -38.10 -4.90
CA ASP A 52 -29.54 -39.07 -4.85
C ASP A 52 -29.49 -39.77 -3.48
N PRO A 53 -30.08 -40.97 -3.35
CA PRO A 53 -30.20 -41.69 -2.07
C PRO A 53 -28.91 -42.40 -1.62
N SER A 54 -27.81 -42.34 -2.37
CA SER A 54 -26.52 -42.87 -1.95
C SER A 54 -25.37 -42.24 -2.74
N THR A 55 -24.81 -41.14 -2.26
CA THR A 55 -23.44 -40.79 -2.63
C THR A 55 -22.53 -41.86 -2.04
N GLU A 56 -21.93 -42.70 -2.89
CA GLU A 56 -20.85 -43.59 -2.50
C GLU A 56 -19.83 -42.78 -1.69
N VAL A 57 -19.55 -43.23 -0.46
CA VAL A 57 -18.72 -42.47 0.47
C VAL A 57 -17.27 -42.71 0.12
N HIS A 58 -16.65 -41.70 -0.47
CA HIS A 58 -15.26 -41.71 -0.86
C HIS A 58 -14.40 -40.89 0.10
N GLY A 59 -13.09 -41.12 0.07
CA GLY A 59 -12.10 -40.43 0.90
C GLY A 59 -11.41 -41.33 1.93
N LEU A 60 -10.66 -40.72 2.83
CA LEU A 60 -9.82 -41.37 3.84
C LEU A 60 -10.21 -40.92 5.25
N LYS A 61 -10.07 -41.82 6.23
CA LYS A 61 -10.14 -41.44 7.64
C LYS A 61 -8.87 -40.69 8.01
N GLY A 62 -8.96 -39.37 8.15
CA GLY A 62 -7.93 -38.50 8.69
C GLY A 62 -8.00 -38.48 10.21
N GLU A 63 -6.87 -38.71 10.85
CA GLU A 63 -6.67 -38.67 12.30
C GLU A 63 -5.61 -37.62 12.61
N TYR A 64 -5.95 -36.63 13.45
CA TYR A 64 -5.09 -35.49 13.76
C TYR A 64 -4.68 -35.53 15.23
N PHE A 65 -3.37 -35.43 15.48
CA PHE A 65 -2.79 -35.65 16.80
C PHE A 65 -1.91 -34.48 17.23
N SER A 66 -1.83 -34.26 18.54
CA SER A 66 -0.74 -33.50 19.16
C SER A 66 0.47 -34.41 19.39
N MET A 67 1.68 -33.89 19.15
CA MET A 67 2.92 -34.55 19.58
C MET A 67 3.07 -34.51 21.11
N SER A 68 3.80 -35.47 21.67
CA SER A 68 4.10 -35.51 23.11
C SER A 68 5.05 -34.39 23.56
N ALA A 69 5.92 -33.92 22.66
CA ALA A 69 6.82 -32.80 22.85
C ALA A 69 7.27 -32.22 21.48
N PRO A 70 7.77 -30.98 21.42
CA PRO A 70 8.39 -30.43 20.21
C PRO A 70 9.45 -31.37 19.63
N GLY A 71 9.35 -31.69 18.34
CA GLY A 71 10.27 -32.60 17.64
C GLY A 71 10.09 -34.09 17.93
N ALA A 72 9.11 -34.49 18.75
CA ALA A 72 8.86 -35.90 19.06
C ALA A 72 8.32 -36.69 17.84
N ARG A 73 7.52 -36.01 16.99
CA ARG A 73 6.95 -36.54 15.73
C ARG A 73 6.21 -37.86 15.93
N ASP A 74 5.58 -38.00 17.10
CA ASP A 74 4.76 -39.12 17.49
C ASP A 74 3.27 -38.78 17.39
N PHE A 75 2.44 -39.82 17.43
CA PHE A 75 0.98 -39.73 17.37
C PHE A 75 0.43 -39.85 18.80
N ALA A 76 0.81 -38.92 19.68
CA ALA A 76 0.68 -39.08 21.13
C ALA A 76 -0.77 -38.93 21.64
N GLU A 77 -1.44 -37.85 21.25
CA GLU A 77 -2.80 -37.54 21.69
C GLU A 77 -3.68 -37.26 20.48
N LEU A 78 -4.65 -38.14 20.22
CA LEU A 78 -5.64 -37.95 19.16
C LEU A 78 -6.54 -36.78 19.56
N GLY A 79 -6.52 -35.72 18.76
CA GLY A 79 -7.39 -34.57 18.96
C GLY A 79 -8.73 -34.72 18.25
N GLY A 80 -8.73 -35.24 17.02
CA GLY A 80 -9.96 -35.39 16.25
C GLY A 80 -9.82 -36.25 15.00
N VAL A 81 -10.96 -36.59 14.41
CA VAL A 81 -11.07 -37.39 13.18
C VAL A 81 -11.92 -36.68 12.12
N ALA A 82 -11.59 -36.88 10.84
CA ALA A 82 -12.30 -36.32 9.70
C ALA A 82 -12.39 -37.33 8.55
N LEU A 83 -13.40 -37.18 7.69
CA LEU A 83 -13.38 -37.79 6.36
C LEU A 83 -12.76 -36.79 5.39
N ASP A 84 -11.54 -37.09 4.96
CA ASP A 84 -10.76 -36.26 4.04
C ASP A 84 -10.91 -36.81 2.61
N PRO A 85 -11.51 -36.05 1.67
CA PRO A 85 -11.83 -36.56 0.34
C PRO A 85 -10.56 -36.82 -0.49
N GLU A 86 -9.56 -35.95 -0.40
CA GLU A 86 -8.30 -36.04 -1.13
C GLU A 86 -7.15 -35.61 -0.22
N ILE A 87 -5.93 -36.06 -0.53
CA ILE A 87 -4.71 -35.50 0.07
C ILE A 87 -4.25 -34.33 -0.84
N ASN A 88 -4.95 -33.21 -0.74
CA ASN A 88 -4.72 -32.00 -1.52
C ASN A 88 -4.86 -30.76 -0.62
N PHE A 89 -3.98 -30.67 0.37
CA PHE A 89 -4.03 -29.68 1.43
C PHE A 89 -2.98 -28.59 1.20
N PRO A 90 -3.35 -27.43 0.66
CA PRO A 90 -2.47 -26.25 0.63
C PRO A 90 -2.27 -25.65 2.03
N GLY A 91 -3.11 -26.02 3.01
CA GLY A 91 -3.06 -25.60 4.40
C GLY A 91 -3.74 -26.61 5.34
N LEU A 92 -3.04 -27.07 6.39
CA LEU A 92 -3.54 -27.98 7.43
C LEU A 92 -3.59 -27.35 8.82
N THR A 93 -3.02 -26.15 9.01
CA THR A 93 -2.95 -25.49 10.33
C THR A 93 -4.33 -25.32 10.96
N GLY A 94 -5.35 -24.93 10.19
CA GLY A 94 -6.73 -24.87 10.68
C GLY A 94 -7.32 -26.24 11.02
N ALA A 95 -6.95 -27.30 10.27
CA ALA A 95 -7.35 -28.67 10.58
C ALA A 95 -6.80 -29.10 11.95
N PHE A 96 -5.50 -28.87 12.17
CA PHE A 96 -4.84 -29.13 13.43
C PHE A 96 -5.39 -28.28 14.57
N GLU A 97 -5.60 -26.98 14.38
CA GLU A 97 -6.10 -26.09 15.44
C GLU A 97 -7.49 -26.55 15.91
N SER A 98 -8.37 -26.87 14.96
CA SER A 98 -9.72 -27.33 15.29
C SER A 98 -9.72 -28.68 15.99
N ALA A 99 -8.89 -29.63 15.54
CA ALA A 99 -8.88 -30.98 16.10
C ALA A 99 -8.09 -31.05 17.42
N THR A 100 -7.00 -30.31 17.54
CA THR A 100 -6.01 -30.49 18.61
C THR A 100 -5.85 -29.29 19.53
N GLY A 101 -6.44 -28.14 19.17
CA GLY A 101 -6.18 -26.85 19.83
C GLY A 101 -4.78 -26.28 19.56
N ARG A 102 -4.03 -26.86 18.62
CA ARG A 102 -2.64 -26.47 18.28
C ARG A 102 -2.45 -26.37 16.76
N THR A 103 -1.60 -25.45 16.32
CA THR A 103 -1.20 -25.31 14.90
C THR A 103 0.18 -25.90 14.61
N GLU A 104 0.97 -26.16 15.64
CA GLU A 104 2.36 -26.61 15.59
C GLU A 104 2.55 -27.84 16.47
N HIS A 105 3.60 -28.60 16.19
CA HIS A 105 3.91 -29.87 16.87
C HIS A 105 2.74 -30.85 16.80
N THR A 106 2.26 -31.08 15.58
CA THR A 106 1.11 -31.93 15.28
C THR A 106 1.48 -33.04 14.30
N THR A 107 0.74 -34.14 14.30
CA THR A 107 0.90 -35.23 13.32
C THR A 107 -0.46 -35.59 12.74
N ALA A 108 -0.47 -36.05 11.49
CA ALA A 108 -1.68 -36.52 10.83
C ALA A 108 -1.48 -37.90 10.22
N ARG A 109 -2.52 -38.73 10.28
CA ARG A 109 -2.58 -40.05 9.66
C ARG A 109 -3.85 -40.18 8.84
N TRP A 110 -3.73 -40.57 7.59
CA TRP A 110 -4.86 -40.90 6.72
C TRP A 110 -4.87 -42.40 6.45
N THR A 111 -6.02 -43.06 6.65
CA THR A 111 -6.19 -44.50 6.44
C THR A 111 -7.44 -44.82 5.63
N GLY A 112 -7.40 -45.91 4.87
CA GLY A 112 -8.53 -46.39 4.07
C GLY A 112 -8.07 -47.41 3.03
N GLN A 113 -8.75 -47.42 1.90
CA GLN A 113 -8.41 -48.19 0.72
C GLN A 113 -8.17 -47.25 -0.46
N ILE A 114 -7.31 -47.65 -1.40
CA ILE A 114 -7.12 -47.00 -2.69
C ILE A 114 -7.40 -47.98 -3.83
N GLU A 115 -8.13 -47.56 -4.85
CA GLU A 115 -8.39 -48.33 -6.06
C GLU A 115 -7.88 -47.59 -7.31
N ALA A 116 -7.21 -48.32 -8.20
CA ALA A 116 -6.73 -47.78 -9.46
C ALA A 116 -7.82 -47.84 -10.56
N PRO A 117 -7.97 -46.82 -11.42
CA PRO A 117 -8.98 -46.82 -12.49
C PRO A 117 -8.69 -47.84 -13.59
N GLU A 118 -7.42 -48.22 -13.76
CA GLU A 118 -6.97 -49.29 -14.66
C GLU A 118 -5.85 -50.09 -14.00
N THR A 119 -5.81 -51.40 -14.24
CA THR A 119 -4.68 -52.26 -13.81
C THR A 119 -3.38 -51.78 -14.45
N GLY A 120 -2.35 -51.55 -13.63
CA GLY A 120 -1.04 -51.12 -14.11
C GLY A 120 -0.06 -50.76 -13.00
N GLU A 121 1.10 -50.26 -13.43
CA GLU A 121 2.16 -49.77 -12.54
C GLU A 121 1.96 -48.28 -12.28
N TYR A 122 1.71 -47.92 -11.02
CA TYR A 122 1.49 -46.54 -10.57
C TYR A 122 2.68 -46.01 -9.80
N THR A 123 3.09 -44.80 -10.13
CA THR A 123 4.13 -44.06 -9.41
C THR A 123 3.45 -42.97 -8.59
N PHE A 124 3.60 -43.02 -7.27
CA PHE A 124 3.11 -41.98 -6.35
C PHE A 124 4.14 -40.86 -6.22
N ALA A 125 3.67 -39.63 -6.14
CA ALA A 125 4.49 -38.46 -5.84
C ALA A 125 3.83 -37.65 -4.71
N ALA A 126 4.58 -37.38 -3.65
CA ALA A 126 4.09 -36.69 -2.47
C ALA A 126 5.02 -35.50 -2.11
N ILE A 127 4.42 -34.39 -1.67
CA ILE A 127 5.12 -33.20 -1.20
C ILE A 127 4.32 -32.62 -0.02
N GLY A 128 5.03 -32.20 1.03
CA GLY A 128 4.43 -31.68 2.25
C GLY A 128 5.35 -30.65 2.91
N ASP A 129 4.83 -29.89 3.88
CA ASP A 129 5.59 -28.89 4.62
C ASP A 129 6.69 -29.52 5.48
N ASN A 130 6.51 -30.74 5.98
CA ASN A 130 7.50 -31.46 6.77
C ASN A 130 7.51 -32.93 6.33
N GLY A 131 8.10 -33.83 7.12
CA GLY A 131 8.26 -35.21 6.71
C GLY A 131 6.94 -36.01 6.62
N PHE A 132 6.94 -36.99 5.70
CA PHE A 132 5.79 -37.85 5.41
C PHE A 132 6.23 -39.28 5.01
N ARG A 133 5.31 -40.24 5.18
CA ARG A 133 5.49 -41.64 4.75
C ARG A 133 4.22 -42.19 4.18
N LEU A 134 4.33 -42.90 3.05
CA LEU A 134 3.21 -43.54 2.37
C LEU A 134 3.37 -45.06 2.41
N PHE A 135 2.28 -45.74 2.72
CA PHE A 135 2.16 -47.19 2.77
C PHE A 135 1.03 -47.65 1.84
N VAL A 136 1.29 -48.71 1.07
CA VAL A 136 0.28 -49.43 0.27
C VAL A 136 0.39 -50.92 0.58
N ASP A 137 -0.72 -51.57 0.93
CA ASP A 137 -0.77 -52.97 1.37
C ASP A 137 0.25 -53.29 2.49
N GLY A 138 0.38 -52.35 3.44
CA GLY A 138 1.34 -52.43 4.54
C GLY A 138 2.81 -52.17 4.18
N ASN A 139 3.15 -52.04 2.89
CA ASN A 139 4.51 -51.79 2.42
C ASN A 139 4.80 -50.29 2.33
N VAL A 140 5.94 -49.84 2.87
CA VAL A 140 6.40 -48.46 2.71
C VAL A 140 6.78 -48.21 1.25
N VAL A 141 6.08 -47.31 0.57
CA VAL A 141 6.36 -46.93 -0.83
C VAL A 141 7.04 -45.57 -0.95
N ILE A 142 6.88 -44.69 0.05
CA ILE A 142 7.65 -43.44 0.24
C ILE A 142 8.02 -43.34 1.72
N ASP A 143 9.30 -43.07 2.01
CA ASP A 143 9.79 -42.83 3.37
C ASP A 143 10.63 -41.55 3.42
N HIS A 144 10.02 -40.45 3.84
CA HIS A 144 10.68 -39.15 3.95
C HIS A 144 10.35 -38.50 5.29
N TRP A 145 10.82 -39.09 6.38
CA TRP A 145 10.54 -38.62 7.74
C TRP A 145 11.58 -37.59 8.24
N GLN A 146 11.81 -36.52 7.46
CA GLN A 146 12.81 -35.47 7.73
C GLN A 146 12.16 -34.09 7.96
N PRO A 147 12.78 -33.17 8.75
CA PRO A 147 12.25 -31.83 8.99
C PRO A 147 12.72 -30.82 7.94
N ASP A 148 12.49 -31.14 6.69
CA ASP A 148 12.63 -30.26 5.54
C ASP A 148 11.25 -30.06 4.91
N TRP A 149 11.08 -28.98 4.16
CA TRP A 149 9.79 -28.56 3.63
C TRP A 149 9.78 -28.50 2.10
N ASP A 150 8.62 -28.78 1.53
CA ASP A 150 8.32 -28.67 0.11
C ASP A 150 9.29 -29.45 -0.80
N VAL A 151 9.81 -30.58 -0.30
CA VAL A 151 10.65 -31.51 -1.07
C VAL A 151 9.79 -32.64 -1.60
N GLU A 152 9.51 -32.63 -2.91
CA GLU A 152 8.73 -33.70 -3.53
C GLU A 152 9.50 -35.03 -3.58
N GLN A 153 8.83 -36.10 -3.16
CA GLN A 153 9.31 -37.47 -3.22
C GLN A 153 8.48 -38.28 -4.21
N THR A 154 9.10 -39.29 -4.81
CA THR A 154 8.44 -40.18 -5.77
C THR A 154 8.71 -41.64 -5.42
N SER A 155 7.68 -42.48 -5.42
CA SER A 155 7.80 -43.91 -5.16
C SER A 155 8.44 -44.65 -6.33
N ARG A 156 8.86 -45.90 -6.10
CA ARG A 156 8.97 -46.85 -7.21
C ARG A 156 7.57 -47.19 -7.76
N PRO A 157 7.46 -47.69 -9.00
CA PRO A 157 6.17 -48.15 -9.49
C PRO A 157 5.58 -49.24 -8.59
N VAL A 158 4.27 -49.13 -8.32
CA VAL A 158 3.46 -50.02 -7.49
C VAL A 158 2.39 -50.64 -8.40
N ALA A 159 2.35 -51.97 -8.45
CA ALA A 159 1.32 -52.68 -9.21
C ALA A 159 -0.03 -52.57 -8.50
N LEU A 160 -1.01 -51.95 -9.16
CA LEU A 160 -2.39 -51.85 -8.67
C LEU A 160 -3.33 -52.50 -9.70
N ALA A 161 -4.35 -53.22 -9.24
CA ALA A 161 -5.36 -53.82 -10.10
C ALA A 161 -6.67 -53.03 -10.05
N ALA A 162 -7.27 -52.75 -11.21
CA ALA A 162 -8.58 -52.12 -11.25
C ALA A 162 -9.66 -53.07 -10.71
N GLY A 163 -10.59 -52.54 -9.93
CA GLY A 163 -11.59 -53.35 -9.22
C GLY A 163 -11.08 -54.01 -7.93
N GLU A 164 -9.80 -53.85 -7.57
CA GLU A 164 -9.22 -54.38 -6.33
C GLU A 164 -8.84 -53.23 -5.38
N PRO A 165 -9.51 -53.09 -4.22
CA PRO A 165 -9.11 -52.11 -3.22
C PRO A 165 -7.81 -52.55 -2.52
N HIS A 166 -6.85 -51.64 -2.43
CA HIS A 166 -5.56 -51.82 -1.76
C HIS A 166 -5.51 -51.03 -0.45
N GLU A 167 -4.91 -51.57 0.62
CA GLU A 167 -4.81 -50.86 1.90
C GLU A 167 -3.96 -49.60 1.71
N PHE A 168 -4.46 -48.45 2.17
CA PHE A 168 -3.79 -47.17 2.06
C PHE A 168 -3.53 -46.57 3.44
N ARG A 169 -2.29 -46.13 3.69
CA ARG A 169 -1.97 -45.28 4.84
C ARG A 169 -0.93 -44.22 4.50
N LEU A 170 -1.22 -42.96 4.81
CA LEU A 170 -0.29 -41.85 4.72
C LEU A 170 -0.12 -41.20 6.09
N GLU A 171 1.10 -40.84 6.43
CA GLU A 171 1.45 -40.17 7.68
C GLU A 171 2.28 -38.93 7.41
N MET A 172 2.08 -37.87 8.19
CA MET A 172 2.93 -36.69 8.18
C MET A 172 3.08 -36.09 9.58
N PHE A 173 4.11 -35.26 9.75
CA PHE A 173 4.27 -34.43 10.94
C PHE A 173 4.43 -32.97 10.55
N GLN A 174 4.07 -32.08 11.47
CA GLN A 174 4.30 -30.64 11.40
C GLN A 174 5.00 -30.16 12.66
N ASP A 175 6.23 -29.69 12.55
CA ASP A 175 6.99 -29.12 13.67
C ASP A 175 6.56 -27.66 13.92
N THR A 176 6.93 -26.70 13.05
CA THR A 176 6.64 -25.25 13.23
C THR A 176 6.41 -24.56 11.89
N GLY A 177 5.56 -23.53 11.83
CA GLY A 177 5.28 -22.77 10.60
C GLY A 177 3.94 -23.13 9.92
N GLY A 178 3.92 -23.08 8.58
CA GLY A 178 2.75 -23.49 7.78
C GLY A 178 2.60 -25.01 7.75
N ALA A 179 1.49 -25.57 7.29
CA ALA A 179 1.35 -27.03 7.15
C ALA A 179 0.65 -27.33 5.84
N ASN A 180 1.23 -28.15 4.97
CA ASN A 180 0.65 -28.54 3.68
C ASN A 180 0.92 -30.04 3.41
N MET A 181 0.10 -30.68 2.57
CA MET A 181 0.32 -32.05 2.11
C MET A 181 -0.40 -32.33 0.79
N PHE A 182 0.30 -32.88 -0.18
CA PHE A 182 -0.24 -33.24 -1.50
C PHE A 182 0.18 -34.65 -1.89
N LEU A 183 -0.76 -35.44 -2.42
CA LEU A 183 -0.50 -36.75 -3.02
C LEU A 183 -0.97 -36.80 -4.47
N ARG A 184 -0.07 -37.27 -5.33
CA ARG A 184 -0.29 -37.45 -6.77
C ARG A 184 0.07 -38.86 -7.18
N TRP A 185 -0.48 -39.32 -8.29
CA TRP A 185 -0.08 -40.56 -8.95
C TRP A 185 0.05 -40.38 -10.46
N SER A 186 0.73 -41.30 -11.11
CA SER A 186 0.85 -41.37 -12.58
C SER A 186 1.05 -42.82 -13.01
N SER A 187 0.74 -43.12 -14.26
CA SER A 187 1.00 -44.42 -14.88
C SER A 187 1.42 -44.23 -16.34
N ALA A 188 1.73 -45.31 -17.05
CA ALA A 188 2.08 -45.24 -18.47
C ALA A 188 1.00 -44.60 -19.36
N LYS A 189 -0.27 -44.62 -18.91
CA LYS A 189 -1.41 -44.02 -19.62
C LYS A 189 -2.03 -42.83 -18.90
N LEU A 190 -1.57 -42.54 -17.68
CA LEU A 190 -2.13 -41.52 -16.80
C LEU A 190 -1.07 -40.45 -16.51
N ALA A 191 -1.31 -39.22 -16.97
CA ALA A 191 -0.45 -38.09 -16.60
C ALA A 191 -0.50 -37.87 -15.07
N LYS A 192 0.58 -37.32 -14.52
CA LYS A 192 0.67 -37.02 -13.09
C LYS A 192 -0.46 -36.07 -12.66
N GLN A 193 -1.27 -36.52 -11.72
CA GLN A 193 -2.41 -35.76 -11.19
C GLN A 193 -2.62 -36.08 -9.70
N ILE A 194 -3.38 -35.23 -9.00
CA ILE A 194 -3.87 -35.51 -7.65
C ILE A 194 -4.64 -36.85 -7.67
N VAL A 195 -4.48 -37.67 -6.63
CA VAL A 195 -5.27 -38.89 -6.49
C VAL A 195 -6.72 -38.47 -6.22
N PRO A 196 -7.68 -38.76 -7.12
CA PRO A 196 -9.03 -38.23 -7.01
C PRO A 196 -9.77 -38.84 -5.81
N GLU A 197 -10.72 -38.10 -5.24
CA GLU A 197 -11.55 -38.57 -4.12
C GLU A 197 -12.12 -39.97 -4.38
N SER A 198 -12.65 -40.21 -5.58
CA SER A 198 -13.26 -41.48 -5.97
C SER A 198 -12.31 -42.69 -5.94
N ALA A 199 -10.99 -42.48 -5.89
CA ALA A 199 -10.03 -43.56 -5.74
C ALA A 199 -9.93 -44.05 -4.30
N PHE A 200 -10.44 -43.29 -3.32
CA PHE A 200 -10.35 -43.64 -1.91
C PHE A 200 -11.67 -44.14 -1.35
N THR A 201 -11.60 -45.15 -0.49
CA THR A 201 -12.73 -45.61 0.34
C THR A 201 -12.29 -45.60 1.81
N PRO A 202 -13.07 -45.01 2.74
CA PRO A 202 -12.70 -45.03 4.14
C PRO A 202 -12.78 -46.45 4.73
N PRO A 203 -12.18 -46.69 5.92
CA PRO A 203 -12.37 -47.95 6.64
C PRO A 203 -13.86 -48.26 6.85
N SER A 204 -14.27 -49.52 6.69
CA SER A 204 -15.69 -49.92 6.76
C SER A 204 -16.36 -49.72 8.12
N ASP A 205 -15.57 -49.56 9.18
CA ASP A 205 -16.00 -49.27 10.55
C ASP A 205 -15.95 -47.77 10.89
N PHE A 206 -15.54 -46.92 9.95
CA PHE A 206 -15.54 -45.47 10.12
C PHE A 206 -16.92 -44.89 9.80
N GLU A 207 -17.59 -44.38 10.82
CA GLU A 207 -18.89 -43.75 10.68
C GLU A 207 -18.76 -42.33 10.10
N VAL A 208 -19.55 -42.03 9.06
CA VAL A 208 -19.38 -40.80 8.26
C VAL A 208 -20.60 -39.90 8.38
N TYR A 209 -20.36 -38.67 8.86
CA TYR A 209 -21.38 -37.64 8.99
C TYR A 209 -20.90 -36.28 8.47
N PRO A 210 -21.76 -35.53 7.75
CA PRO A 210 -22.78 -36.06 6.85
C PRO A 210 -22.16 -37.03 5.83
N VAL A 211 -22.93 -37.79 5.03
CA VAL A 211 -22.40 -38.59 3.91
C VAL A 211 -22.24 -37.78 2.62
N GLY A 212 -23.08 -36.76 2.41
CA GLY A 212 -22.94 -35.77 1.34
C GLY A 212 -22.77 -34.36 1.90
N LEU A 213 -21.88 -33.56 1.31
CA LEU A 213 -21.62 -32.20 1.74
C LEU A 213 -21.26 -31.32 0.54
N ASP A 214 -22.19 -30.47 0.13
CA ASP A 214 -22.09 -29.72 -1.12
C ASP A 214 -22.47 -28.25 -0.93
N VAL A 215 -21.66 -27.34 -1.47
CA VAL A 215 -22.00 -25.92 -1.63
C VAL A 215 -22.72 -25.74 -2.96
N ALA A 216 -23.85 -25.05 -2.93
CA ALA A 216 -24.66 -24.74 -4.11
C ALA A 216 -23.94 -23.84 -5.11
N GLU A 217 -24.43 -23.82 -6.35
CA GLU A 217 -23.95 -22.93 -7.42
C GLU A 217 -23.98 -21.43 -7.05
N ASP A 218 -24.89 -21.02 -6.16
CA ASP A 218 -25.01 -19.65 -5.66
C ASP A 218 -23.98 -19.29 -4.57
N GLY A 219 -23.29 -20.29 -4.02
CA GLY A 219 -22.33 -20.14 -2.92
C GLY A 219 -22.94 -19.77 -1.57
N LEU A 220 -24.26 -19.55 -1.47
CA LEU A 220 -24.94 -19.09 -0.26
C LEU A 220 -25.52 -20.23 0.56
N LYS A 221 -25.68 -21.41 -0.05
CA LYS A 221 -26.24 -22.58 0.62
C LYS A 221 -25.26 -23.73 0.61
N LEU A 222 -25.20 -24.44 1.72
CA LEU A 222 -24.54 -25.72 1.86
C LEU A 222 -25.58 -26.77 2.26
N GLN A 223 -25.59 -27.91 1.57
CA GLN A 223 -26.43 -29.05 1.92
C GLN A 223 -25.58 -30.12 2.59
N ALA A 224 -26.01 -30.53 3.79
CA ALA A 224 -25.47 -31.70 4.48
C ALA A 224 -26.51 -32.83 4.40
N THR A 225 -26.15 -33.94 3.76
CA THR A 225 -27.00 -35.12 3.54
C THR A 225 -26.51 -36.27 4.41
N PHE A 226 -27.40 -36.93 5.14
CA PHE A 226 -27.09 -37.99 6.11
C PHE A 226 -27.69 -39.35 5.66
N GLU A 227 -27.22 -40.46 6.22
CA GLU A 227 -27.78 -41.80 5.89
C GLU A 227 -29.20 -41.99 6.47
N GLY A 228 -29.47 -41.37 7.62
CA GLY A 228 -30.73 -41.47 8.37
C GLY A 228 -31.53 -40.16 8.39
N GLU A 229 -32.73 -40.21 8.96
CA GLU A 229 -33.56 -39.01 9.17
C GLU A 229 -32.89 -38.03 10.14
N VAL A 230 -32.86 -36.75 9.76
CA VAL A 230 -32.32 -35.64 10.56
C VAL A 230 -33.37 -35.11 11.53
N GLY A 231 -33.00 -34.90 12.79
CA GLY A 231 -33.84 -34.30 13.83
C GLY A 231 -33.06 -33.36 14.76
N ALA A 232 -33.79 -32.59 15.57
CA ALA A 232 -33.26 -31.68 16.60
C ALA A 232 -32.24 -30.65 16.06
N VAL A 233 -32.63 -29.90 15.01
CA VAL A 233 -31.73 -28.95 14.32
C VAL A 233 -31.67 -27.54 14.94
N ASP A 234 -32.57 -27.21 15.88
CA ASP A 234 -32.75 -25.85 16.40
C ASP A 234 -31.48 -25.29 17.07
N GLY A 235 -30.67 -26.15 17.70
CA GLY A 235 -29.42 -25.77 18.37
C GLY A 235 -28.18 -25.83 17.46
N VAL A 236 -28.28 -26.41 16.26
CA VAL A 236 -27.11 -26.73 15.43
C VAL A 236 -26.36 -25.50 14.98
N LYS A 237 -27.06 -24.41 14.68
CA LYS A 237 -26.45 -23.16 14.20
C LYS A 237 -25.36 -22.62 15.12
N ASP A 238 -25.60 -22.63 16.43
CA ASP A 238 -24.68 -22.03 17.41
C ASP A 238 -23.45 -22.93 17.69
N HIS A 239 -23.51 -24.17 17.21
CA HIS A 239 -22.53 -25.23 17.36
C HIS A 239 -21.87 -25.60 16.02
N LEU A 240 -22.16 -24.82 14.97
CA LEU A 240 -21.67 -25.03 13.62
C LEU A 240 -20.73 -23.91 13.19
N LYS A 241 -19.53 -24.29 12.77
CA LYS A 241 -18.53 -23.41 12.17
C LYS A 241 -18.34 -23.78 10.70
N ILE A 242 -18.60 -22.81 9.82
CA ILE A 242 -18.26 -22.92 8.40
C ILE A 242 -17.06 -22.02 8.12
N GLU A 243 -16.09 -22.52 7.37
CA GLU A 243 -14.93 -21.73 6.92
C GLU A 243 -14.76 -21.86 5.41
N ALA A 244 -14.35 -20.79 4.74
CA ALA A 244 -13.88 -20.80 3.36
C ALA A 244 -12.42 -20.33 3.36
N ASP A 245 -11.49 -21.18 2.91
CA ASP A 245 -10.04 -20.93 2.93
C ASP A 245 -9.54 -20.36 4.27
N THR A 246 -9.89 -21.02 5.39
CA THR A 246 -9.58 -20.60 6.79
C THR A 246 -10.30 -19.34 7.30
N SER A 247 -11.16 -18.74 6.47
CA SER A 247 -11.97 -17.58 6.87
C SER A 247 -13.34 -18.01 7.37
N PRO A 248 -13.72 -17.68 8.62
CA PRO A 248 -15.06 -17.98 9.12
C PRO A 248 -16.16 -17.36 8.25
N MET A 249 -17.11 -18.20 7.85
CA MET A 249 -18.29 -17.81 7.07
C MET A 249 -19.48 -17.73 8.02
N PRO A 250 -20.10 -16.56 8.23
CA PRO A 250 -21.20 -16.43 9.16
C PRO A 250 -22.41 -17.25 8.72
N VAL A 251 -22.94 -18.09 9.61
CA VAL A 251 -24.15 -18.90 9.36
C VAL A 251 -25.38 -18.06 9.68
N LYS A 252 -26.28 -17.85 8.70
CA LYS A 252 -27.56 -17.17 8.90
C LYS A 252 -28.58 -18.12 9.53
N GLU A 253 -28.69 -19.32 8.99
CA GLU A 253 -29.78 -20.24 9.30
C GLU A 253 -29.37 -21.69 9.04
N VAL A 254 -29.93 -22.61 9.84
CA VAL A 254 -29.84 -24.06 9.61
C VAL A 254 -31.27 -24.61 9.63
N VAL A 255 -31.70 -25.24 8.55
CA VAL A 255 -33.07 -25.80 8.43
C VAL A 255 -33.05 -27.23 7.90
N LYS A 256 -34.00 -28.05 8.35
CA LYS A 256 -34.27 -29.35 7.72
C LYS A 256 -34.87 -29.13 6.32
N VAL A 257 -34.45 -29.93 5.35
CA VAL A 257 -35.01 -29.90 4.00
C VAL A 257 -36.41 -30.49 4.03
N SER A 258 -37.41 -29.74 3.55
CA SER A 258 -38.83 -30.10 3.67
C SER A 258 -39.21 -31.36 2.89
N ASP A 259 -38.54 -31.60 1.77
CA ASP A 259 -38.77 -32.69 0.81
C ASP A 259 -37.73 -33.81 0.90
N ASN A 260 -36.67 -33.64 1.70
CA ASN A 260 -35.66 -34.66 2.00
C ASN A 260 -35.44 -34.76 3.52
N PRO A 261 -36.05 -35.74 4.21
CA PRO A 261 -35.94 -35.86 5.66
C PRO A 261 -34.52 -36.22 6.14
N ARG A 262 -33.60 -36.56 5.24
CA ARG A 262 -32.20 -36.90 5.53
C ARG A 262 -31.23 -35.74 5.35
N ALA A 263 -31.71 -34.53 5.04
CA ALA A 263 -30.84 -33.40 4.74
C ALA A 263 -31.17 -32.17 5.57
N LEU A 264 -30.14 -31.35 5.80
CA LEU A 264 -30.28 -29.97 6.27
C LEU A 264 -29.59 -29.01 5.30
N ILE A 265 -30.08 -27.78 5.26
CA ILE A 265 -29.50 -26.66 4.52
C ILE A 265 -28.97 -25.65 5.52
N VAL A 266 -27.69 -25.32 5.35
CA VAL A 266 -27.01 -24.22 6.02
C VAL A 266 -27.02 -23.03 5.06
N THR A 267 -27.68 -21.94 5.46
CA THR A 267 -27.65 -20.69 4.71
C THR A 267 -26.56 -19.79 5.28
N LEU A 268 -25.63 -19.38 4.42
CA LEU A 268 -24.51 -18.50 4.76
C LEU A 268 -24.90 -17.03 4.60
N ALA A 269 -24.23 -16.16 5.35
CA ALA A 269 -24.44 -14.72 5.26
C ALA A 269 -23.90 -14.11 3.98
N ALA A 270 -22.86 -14.71 3.44
CA ALA A 270 -22.09 -14.28 2.29
C ALA A 270 -21.74 -15.49 1.41
N PRO A 271 -21.58 -15.30 0.09
CA PRO A 271 -21.33 -16.41 -0.81
C PRO A 271 -19.89 -16.94 -0.66
N VAL A 272 -19.76 -18.26 -0.65
CA VAL A 272 -18.52 -18.96 -0.98
C VAL A 272 -18.22 -18.73 -2.46
N GLN A 273 -16.97 -18.45 -2.79
CA GLN A 273 -16.54 -18.26 -4.18
C GLN A 273 -16.11 -19.58 -4.83
N LYS A 274 -16.08 -19.57 -6.16
CA LYS A 274 -15.60 -20.69 -6.97
C LYS A 274 -14.15 -21.01 -6.63
N GLY A 275 -13.86 -22.29 -6.39
CA GLY A 275 -12.51 -22.78 -6.13
C GLY A 275 -12.04 -22.65 -4.68
N GLN A 276 -12.83 -22.04 -3.78
CA GLN A 276 -12.50 -22.04 -2.35
C GLN A 276 -12.68 -23.42 -1.73
N GLN A 277 -11.81 -23.78 -0.79
CA GLN A 277 -12.00 -24.93 0.07
C GLN A 277 -12.95 -24.55 1.20
N VAL A 278 -14.03 -25.32 1.36
CA VAL A 278 -15.04 -25.05 2.39
C VAL A 278 -15.02 -26.12 3.45
N ARG A 279 -14.86 -25.73 4.70
CA ARG A 279 -14.89 -26.63 5.85
C ARG A 279 -16.21 -26.47 6.62
N PHE A 280 -16.80 -27.60 6.97
CA PHE A 280 -17.94 -27.75 7.86
C PHE A 280 -17.47 -28.41 9.16
N ALA A 281 -17.60 -27.72 10.28
CA ALA A 281 -17.25 -28.26 11.60
C ALA A 281 -18.42 -28.10 12.56
N TYR A 282 -18.85 -29.20 13.18
CA TYR A 282 -19.90 -29.26 14.20
C TYR A 282 -19.30 -29.86 15.47
N ASP A 283 -19.49 -29.23 16.61
CA ASP A 283 -18.83 -29.61 17.88
C ASP A 283 -19.49 -30.78 18.64
N GLY A 284 -20.62 -31.29 18.14
CA GLY A 284 -21.36 -32.38 18.80
C GLY A 284 -22.40 -31.94 19.83
N GLU A 285 -22.42 -30.67 20.24
CA GLU A 285 -23.22 -30.20 21.39
C GLU A 285 -24.58 -29.58 21.01
N GLY A 286 -24.82 -29.28 19.73
CA GLY A 286 -26.07 -28.68 19.23
C GLY A 286 -27.30 -29.58 19.18
N GLY A 287 -27.22 -30.81 19.71
CA GLY A 287 -28.35 -31.74 19.82
C GLY A 287 -28.76 -32.47 18.53
N LEU A 288 -27.99 -32.32 17.44
CA LEU A 288 -28.26 -32.93 16.14
C LEU A 288 -28.41 -34.45 16.25
N ARG A 289 -29.46 -35.01 15.64
CA ARG A 289 -29.68 -36.46 15.58
C ARG A 289 -29.87 -36.97 14.15
N VAL A 290 -29.31 -38.14 13.87
CA VAL A 290 -29.47 -38.88 12.61
C VAL A 290 -29.94 -40.29 12.92
N GLY A 291 -31.07 -40.72 12.36
CA GLY A 291 -31.62 -42.06 12.63
C GLY A 291 -32.01 -42.32 14.09
N GLY A 292 -32.08 -41.27 14.92
CA GLY A 292 -32.35 -41.35 16.36
C GLY A 292 -31.12 -41.28 17.25
N GLU A 293 -29.92 -41.41 16.69
CA GLU A 293 -28.63 -41.34 17.39
C GLU A 293 -28.08 -39.91 17.38
N THR A 294 -27.28 -39.57 18.41
CA THR A 294 -26.63 -38.26 18.51
C THR A 294 -25.47 -38.19 17.54
N VAL A 295 -25.43 -37.13 16.74
CA VAL A 295 -24.30 -36.88 15.85
C VAL A 295 -23.10 -36.39 16.68
N PRO A 296 -21.93 -37.05 16.59
CA PRO A 296 -20.73 -36.66 17.33
C PRO A 296 -20.12 -35.37 16.75
N GLU A 297 -18.97 -34.96 17.28
CA GLU A 297 -18.15 -33.93 16.64
C GLU A 297 -17.80 -34.33 15.21
N ILE A 298 -17.95 -33.40 14.27
CA ILE A 298 -17.69 -33.58 12.84
C ILE A 298 -16.75 -32.48 12.37
N SER A 299 -15.79 -32.86 11.54
CA SER A 299 -15.10 -31.95 10.64
C SER A 299 -15.03 -32.56 9.23
N ARG A 300 -15.57 -31.87 8.23
CA ARG A 300 -15.54 -32.32 6.81
C ARG A 300 -15.30 -31.15 5.85
N THR A 301 -14.70 -31.45 4.70
CA THR A 301 -14.61 -30.52 3.57
C THR A 301 -15.80 -30.72 2.64
N ALA A 302 -16.44 -29.63 2.23
CA ALA A 302 -17.56 -29.63 1.30
C ALA A 302 -17.04 -29.60 -0.15
N ARG A 303 -17.72 -30.34 -1.05
CA ARG A 303 -17.57 -30.11 -2.49
C ARG A 303 -18.15 -28.75 -2.84
N ASN A 304 -17.38 -27.94 -3.57
CA ASN A 304 -17.77 -26.57 -3.86
C ASN A 304 -18.23 -26.41 -5.32
N ALA A 305 -19.54 -26.39 -5.55
CA ALA A 305 -20.11 -26.14 -6.88
C ALA A 305 -20.36 -24.64 -7.15
N SER A 306 -19.98 -23.74 -6.24
CA SER A 306 -20.21 -22.31 -6.40
C SER A 306 -19.63 -21.79 -7.71
N THR A 307 -20.45 -21.00 -8.42
CA THR A 307 -20.05 -20.28 -9.63
C THR A 307 -19.71 -18.82 -9.33
N HIS A 308 -19.90 -18.38 -8.08
CA HIS A 308 -19.67 -17.00 -7.68
C HIS A 308 -18.20 -16.58 -7.89
N ARG A 309 -18.00 -15.39 -8.43
CA ARG A 309 -16.68 -14.77 -8.65
C ARG A 309 -16.67 -13.39 -8.01
N LEU A 310 -15.53 -13.01 -7.44
CA LEU A 310 -15.34 -11.66 -6.97
C LEU A 310 -15.24 -10.71 -8.16
N THR A 311 -16.16 -9.75 -8.22
CA THR A 311 -16.29 -8.78 -9.31
C THR A 311 -16.62 -7.41 -8.75
N THR A 312 -16.14 -6.37 -9.41
CA THR A 312 -16.52 -5.00 -9.05
C THR A 312 -17.86 -4.63 -9.70
N ARG A 313 -18.55 -3.63 -9.13
CA ARG A 313 -19.78 -3.08 -9.71
C ARG A 313 -19.61 -2.53 -11.14
N TRP A 314 -18.38 -2.17 -11.52
CA TRP A 314 -18.07 -1.71 -12.88
C TRP A 314 -17.82 -2.88 -13.82
N GLY A 315 -17.14 -3.94 -13.35
CA GLY A 315 -17.00 -5.19 -14.10
C GLY A 315 -18.34 -5.84 -14.42
N ASP A 316 -19.34 -5.72 -13.53
CA ASP A 316 -20.70 -6.20 -13.76
C ASP A 316 -21.43 -5.51 -14.92
N THR A 317 -21.07 -4.25 -15.22
CA THR A 317 -21.83 -3.38 -16.12
C THR A 317 -21.03 -2.90 -17.34
N ILE A 318 -19.81 -3.42 -17.50
CA ILE A 318 -18.89 -3.03 -18.57
C ILE A 318 -19.39 -3.40 -19.97
N ASP A 319 -19.25 -2.47 -20.91
CA ASP A 319 -19.34 -2.80 -22.34
C ASP A 319 -18.00 -3.40 -22.81
N ARG A 320 -17.91 -4.74 -22.81
CA ARG A 320 -16.72 -5.45 -23.31
C ARG A 320 -16.46 -5.24 -24.80
N ALA A 321 -17.44 -4.75 -25.57
CA ALA A 321 -17.22 -4.40 -26.97
C ALA A 321 -16.45 -3.08 -27.13
N HIS A 322 -16.61 -2.15 -26.18
CA HIS A 322 -16.02 -0.81 -26.21
C HIS A 322 -15.54 -0.33 -24.81
N PRO A 323 -14.65 -1.06 -24.13
CA PRO A 323 -14.21 -0.69 -22.80
C PRO A 323 -13.28 0.53 -22.84
N LEU A 324 -13.34 1.36 -21.78
CA LEU A 324 -12.54 2.58 -21.62
C LEU A 324 -12.64 3.50 -22.87
N PRO A 325 -13.83 4.01 -23.22
CA PRO A 325 -14.07 4.76 -24.46
C PRO A 325 -13.48 6.17 -24.46
N GLU A 326 -12.93 6.66 -23.36
CA GLU A 326 -12.39 8.01 -23.22
C GLU A 326 -11.05 8.18 -23.96
N TYR A 327 -10.72 9.43 -24.35
CA TYR A 327 -9.43 9.70 -24.98
C TYR A 327 -8.28 9.44 -23.99
N PRO A 328 -7.21 8.70 -24.35
CA PRO A 328 -6.29 8.18 -23.34
C PRO A 328 -5.22 9.18 -22.87
N ARG A 329 -4.98 10.28 -23.60
CA ARG A 329 -3.96 11.30 -23.26
C ARG A 329 -4.57 12.67 -22.93
N PRO A 330 -5.04 12.90 -21.69
CA PRO A 330 -5.58 14.20 -21.26
C PRO A 330 -4.64 15.41 -21.43
N GLN A 331 -3.33 15.17 -21.53
CA GLN A 331 -2.30 16.20 -21.69
C GLN A 331 -2.01 16.56 -23.16
N GLN A 332 -2.59 15.85 -24.14
CA GLN A 332 -2.32 16.02 -25.57
C GLN A 332 -3.54 15.61 -26.40
N VAL A 333 -4.68 16.26 -26.15
CA VAL A 333 -5.98 15.89 -26.72
C VAL A 333 -6.07 16.29 -28.19
N ARG A 334 -6.57 15.37 -29.02
CA ARG A 334 -6.91 15.61 -30.43
C ARG A 334 -8.36 15.20 -30.71
N ASP A 335 -9.04 15.96 -31.56
CA ASP A 335 -10.44 15.73 -31.91
C ASP A 335 -10.68 14.44 -32.73
N ARG A 336 -9.69 14.02 -33.52
CA ARG A 336 -9.82 12.88 -34.43
C ARG A 336 -8.97 11.74 -33.93
N TRP A 337 -9.62 10.64 -33.58
CA TRP A 337 -8.97 9.42 -33.13
C TRP A 337 -9.97 8.26 -33.21
N LYS A 338 -9.49 7.04 -33.03
CA LYS A 338 -10.32 5.84 -32.95
C LYS A 338 -9.76 4.88 -31.91
N ASN A 339 -10.57 4.61 -30.90
CA ASN A 339 -10.30 3.58 -29.90
C ASN A 339 -10.28 2.19 -30.56
N LEU A 340 -9.29 1.37 -30.23
CA LEU A 340 -9.11 0.00 -30.73
C LEU A 340 -9.28 -1.07 -29.64
N ASN A 341 -9.71 -0.69 -28.44
CA ASN A 341 -10.14 -1.59 -27.38
C ASN A 341 -11.32 -2.49 -27.81
N GLY A 342 -11.69 -3.42 -26.95
CA GLY A 342 -12.72 -4.43 -27.18
C GLY A 342 -12.13 -5.74 -27.74
N PRO A 343 -12.91 -6.52 -28.49
CA PRO A 343 -12.48 -7.84 -28.96
C PRO A 343 -11.30 -7.79 -29.94
N TRP A 344 -10.30 -8.63 -29.69
CA TRP A 344 -9.19 -8.97 -30.59
C TRP A 344 -9.17 -10.49 -30.79
N GLU A 345 -8.55 -10.92 -31.88
CA GLU A 345 -8.16 -12.33 -32.07
C GLU A 345 -6.90 -12.61 -31.25
N PHE A 346 -6.82 -13.82 -30.68
CA PHE A 346 -5.74 -14.22 -29.77
C PHE A 346 -5.26 -15.65 -30.07
N ALA A 347 -3.97 -15.90 -29.81
CA ALA A 347 -3.40 -17.23 -29.65
C ALA A 347 -2.16 -17.17 -28.76
N GLY A 348 -2.00 -18.16 -27.89
CA GLY A 348 -0.70 -18.46 -27.27
C GLY A 348 0.33 -18.84 -28.34
N ALA A 349 1.60 -18.59 -28.06
CA ALA A 349 2.71 -18.82 -28.98
C ALA A 349 3.87 -19.55 -28.29
N LYS A 350 4.80 -20.08 -29.08
CA LYS A 350 6.08 -20.57 -28.57
C LYS A 350 7.14 -19.48 -28.58
N GLU A 351 8.17 -19.63 -27.75
CA GLU A 351 9.34 -18.76 -27.78
C GLU A 351 9.92 -18.69 -29.21
N GLY A 352 10.13 -17.46 -29.70
CA GLY A 352 10.70 -17.19 -31.02
C GLY A 352 9.77 -17.45 -32.22
N GLU A 353 8.54 -17.93 -31.99
CA GLU A 353 7.54 -18.10 -33.05
C GLU A 353 7.26 -16.78 -33.77
N GLN A 354 7.07 -16.85 -35.09
CA GLN A 354 6.79 -15.67 -35.91
C GLN A 354 5.30 -15.58 -36.24
N PRO A 355 4.70 -14.38 -36.23
CA PRO A 355 3.29 -14.23 -36.55
C PRO A 355 3.00 -14.62 -38.00
N VAL A 356 1.84 -15.23 -38.24
CA VAL A 356 1.36 -15.56 -39.58
C VAL A 356 0.30 -14.55 -40.03
N PHE A 357 0.60 -13.82 -41.11
CA PHE A 357 -0.27 -12.77 -41.64
C PHE A 357 -1.44 -13.34 -42.46
N GLY A 358 -2.56 -12.61 -42.47
CA GLY A 358 -3.76 -12.97 -43.24
C GLY A 358 -4.53 -14.19 -42.71
N LYS A 359 -4.15 -14.76 -41.57
CA LYS A 359 -4.84 -15.88 -40.93
C LYS A 359 -5.54 -15.43 -39.65
N THR A 360 -6.71 -16.01 -39.39
CA THR A 360 -7.42 -15.81 -38.13
C THR A 360 -6.75 -16.58 -37.00
N LEU A 361 -6.69 -15.99 -35.81
CA LEU A 361 -6.30 -16.72 -34.60
C LEU A 361 -7.50 -17.44 -33.97
N GLY A 362 -7.24 -18.49 -33.20
CA GLY A 362 -8.25 -19.43 -32.73
C GLY A 362 -9.13 -18.94 -31.58
N GLU A 363 -8.65 -17.94 -30.83
CA GLU A 363 -9.31 -17.46 -29.62
C GLU A 363 -9.62 -15.97 -29.69
N ARG A 364 -10.29 -15.44 -28.67
CA ARG A 364 -10.68 -14.04 -28.55
C ARG A 364 -10.29 -13.50 -27.18
N ILE A 365 -9.82 -12.26 -27.15
CA ILE A 365 -9.49 -11.53 -25.92
C ILE A 365 -10.11 -10.13 -25.95
N THR A 366 -10.53 -9.62 -24.81
CA THR A 366 -10.99 -8.23 -24.67
C THR A 366 -9.82 -7.33 -24.26
N VAL A 367 -9.34 -6.51 -25.19
CA VAL A 367 -8.32 -5.47 -24.91
C VAL A 367 -9.00 -4.26 -24.27
N PRO A 368 -8.42 -3.62 -23.24
CA PRO A 368 -7.04 -3.79 -22.80
C PRO A 368 -6.95 -4.53 -21.47
N PHE A 369 -7.67 -5.65 -21.29
CA PHE A 369 -7.57 -6.41 -20.06
C PHE A 369 -6.44 -7.45 -20.16
N PRO A 370 -5.61 -7.63 -19.11
CA PRO A 370 -4.51 -8.60 -19.11
C PRO A 370 -4.99 -10.02 -19.36
N VAL A 371 -4.15 -10.88 -19.95
CA VAL A 371 -4.50 -12.26 -20.30
C VAL A 371 -5.07 -13.02 -19.10
N GLU A 372 -4.48 -12.83 -17.93
CA GLU A 372 -4.84 -13.49 -16.67
C GLU A 372 -6.15 -12.98 -16.06
N SER A 373 -6.66 -11.83 -16.47
CA SER A 373 -7.84 -11.21 -15.86
C SER A 373 -9.17 -11.85 -16.31
N GLN A 374 -10.18 -11.78 -15.46
CA GLN A 374 -11.54 -12.24 -15.78
C GLN A 374 -12.18 -11.44 -16.93
N LEU A 375 -11.90 -10.14 -17.01
CA LEU A 375 -12.46 -9.26 -18.03
C LEU A 375 -11.86 -9.49 -19.42
N SER A 376 -10.67 -10.08 -19.53
CA SER A 376 -10.09 -10.47 -20.83
C SER A 376 -10.87 -11.61 -21.48
N GLY A 377 -11.40 -12.53 -20.65
CA GLY A 377 -12.09 -13.75 -21.06
C GLY A 377 -11.17 -14.97 -21.23
N LEU A 378 -9.88 -14.89 -20.86
CA LEU A 378 -8.93 -16.00 -20.98
C LEU A 378 -8.54 -16.64 -19.64
N GLU A 379 -8.32 -15.84 -18.59
CA GLU A 379 -8.05 -16.29 -17.20
C GLU A 379 -6.90 -17.32 -17.09
N ARG A 380 -5.81 -17.12 -17.84
CA ARG A 380 -4.62 -17.98 -17.80
C ARG A 380 -3.34 -17.21 -18.10
N HIS A 381 -2.21 -17.77 -17.67
CA HIS A 381 -0.90 -17.21 -17.97
C HIS A 381 -0.38 -17.69 -19.33
N GLU A 382 0.26 -16.79 -20.08
CA GLU A 382 0.88 -17.05 -21.37
C GLU A 382 2.20 -16.28 -21.46
N ASP A 383 3.33 -16.97 -21.59
CA ASP A 383 4.65 -16.32 -21.71
C ASP A 383 4.83 -15.59 -23.04
N HIS A 384 4.26 -16.17 -24.10
CA HIS A 384 4.36 -15.68 -25.47
C HIS A 384 2.99 -15.75 -26.14
N MET A 385 2.62 -14.69 -26.86
CA MET A 385 1.26 -14.58 -27.39
C MET A 385 1.19 -13.67 -28.62
N PHE A 386 0.17 -13.90 -29.45
CA PHE A 386 -0.18 -13.06 -30.59
C PHE A 386 -1.58 -12.47 -30.43
N TYR A 387 -1.67 -11.17 -30.68
CA TYR A 387 -2.93 -10.43 -30.83
C TYR A 387 -3.12 -10.07 -32.30
N ARG A 388 -4.36 -10.14 -32.78
CA ARG A 388 -4.71 -9.68 -34.14
C ARG A 388 -6.00 -8.87 -34.16
N LYS A 389 -6.00 -7.74 -34.87
CA LYS A 389 -7.21 -6.95 -35.15
C LYS A 389 -7.24 -6.46 -36.59
N LEU A 390 -8.42 -6.52 -37.19
CA LEU A 390 -8.69 -5.82 -38.46
C LEU A 390 -9.32 -4.47 -38.17
N VAL A 391 -8.74 -3.40 -38.73
CA VAL A 391 -9.23 -2.03 -38.50
C VAL A 391 -9.43 -1.28 -39.81
N THR A 392 -10.49 -0.48 -39.89
CA THR A 392 -10.70 0.45 -41.01
C THR A 392 -10.25 1.84 -40.60
N VAL A 393 -9.37 2.44 -41.41
CA VAL A 393 -8.98 3.86 -41.32
C VAL A 393 -10.11 4.70 -41.92
N PRO A 394 -10.68 5.67 -41.18
CA PRO A 394 -11.73 6.53 -41.71
C PRO A 394 -11.28 7.33 -42.94
N GLU A 395 -12.06 7.31 -44.02
CA GLU A 395 -11.71 7.96 -45.29
C GLU A 395 -11.54 9.48 -45.16
N ASN A 396 -12.32 10.11 -44.27
CA ASN A 396 -12.28 11.55 -43.98
C ASN A 396 -11.04 12.00 -43.20
N TRP A 397 -10.15 11.08 -42.81
CA TRP A 397 -8.86 11.42 -42.19
C TRP A 397 -7.80 11.84 -43.21
N SER A 398 -7.98 11.52 -44.50
CA SER A 398 -7.06 11.89 -45.58
C SER A 398 -5.60 11.48 -45.32
N VAL A 399 -5.42 10.26 -44.80
CA VAL A 399 -4.11 9.66 -44.51
C VAL A 399 -3.37 9.35 -45.82
N GLY A 400 -2.07 9.65 -45.87
CA GLY A 400 -1.20 9.32 -47.00
C GLY A 400 0.14 10.03 -46.96
N THR A 401 0.93 9.88 -48.04
CA THR A 401 2.32 10.36 -48.13
C THR A 401 2.47 11.71 -48.85
N GLY A 402 1.37 12.36 -49.23
CA GLY A 402 1.42 13.68 -49.87
C GLY A 402 1.80 14.79 -48.88
N SER A 403 2.36 15.90 -49.37
CA SER A 403 2.83 17.05 -48.55
C SER A 403 1.73 17.78 -47.75
N THR A 404 0.46 17.44 -47.98
CA THR A 404 -0.71 17.96 -47.24
C THR A 404 -1.55 16.84 -46.64
N SER A 405 -1.16 15.58 -46.85
CA SER A 405 -1.83 14.41 -46.29
C SER A 405 -1.51 14.27 -44.81
N LYS A 406 -2.42 13.66 -44.04
CA LYS A 406 -2.16 13.35 -42.63
C LYS A 406 -1.33 12.08 -42.53
N ARG A 407 -0.48 12.01 -41.51
CA ARG A 407 0.20 10.78 -41.08
C ARG A 407 -0.71 10.05 -40.10
N LEU A 408 -0.56 8.74 -39.96
CA LEU A 408 -1.38 7.92 -39.06
C LEU A 408 -0.49 7.32 -37.98
N LYS A 409 -0.75 7.69 -36.72
CA LYS A 409 -0.10 7.11 -35.55
C LYS A 409 -0.96 5.98 -34.98
N LEU A 410 -0.35 4.84 -34.70
CA LEU A 410 -0.88 3.77 -33.87
C LEU A 410 -0.20 3.87 -32.51
N ASN A 411 -0.97 3.90 -31.41
CA ASN A 411 -0.47 4.17 -30.07
C ASN A 411 -0.92 3.07 -29.12
N PHE A 412 -0.05 2.75 -28.18
CA PHE A 412 -0.27 1.83 -27.07
C PHE A 412 0.09 2.55 -25.79
N ASP A 413 -0.81 2.59 -24.82
CA ASP A 413 -0.52 3.20 -23.52
C ASP A 413 0.39 2.33 -22.65
N ALA A 414 0.27 1.00 -22.74
CA ALA A 414 1.19 0.03 -22.12
C ALA A 414 0.96 -1.39 -22.68
N VAL A 415 2.04 -2.16 -22.81
CA VAL A 415 2.01 -3.58 -23.14
C VAL A 415 3.07 -4.28 -22.28
N ASP A 416 2.67 -5.19 -21.39
CA ASP A 416 3.62 -5.94 -20.57
C ASP A 416 4.04 -7.23 -21.32
N TYR A 417 5.31 -7.51 -21.63
CA TYR A 417 6.50 -6.71 -21.36
C TYR A 417 7.27 -6.31 -22.62
N LYS A 418 7.48 -7.24 -23.55
CA LYS A 418 8.16 -6.99 -24.83
C LYS A 418 7.16 -7.10 -25.96
N ALA A 419 6.96 -6.01 -26.69
CA ALA A 419 6.01 -5.94 -27.80
C ALA A 419 6.72 -5.75 -29.14
N ALA A 420 6.25 -6.45 -30.17
CA ALA A 420 6.57 -6.17 -31.56
C ALA A 420 5.26 -6.02 -32.35
N VAL A 421 5.18 -4.99 -33.20
CA VAL A 421 3.93 -4.62 -33.90
C VAL A 421 4.13 -4.68 -35.40
N TRP A 422 3.17 -5.29 -36.09
CA TRP A 422 3.09 -5.34 -37.55
C TRP A 422 1.78 -4.75 -38.05
N VAL A 423 1.86 -4.04 -39.17
CA VAL A 423 0.71 -3.61 -39.95
C VAL A 423 0.85 -4.18 -41.36
N ASN A 424 -0.13 -5.00 -41.77
CA ASN A 424 -0.16 -5.65 -43.09
C ASN A 424 1.13 -6.42 -43.45
N GLY A 425 1.79 -7.05 -42.48
CA GLY A 425 3.05 -7.79 -42.69
C GLY A 425 4.31 -6.95 -42.56
N THR A 426 4.21 -5.62 -42.46
CA THR A 426 5.35 -4.72 -42.22
C THR A 426 5.50 -4.49 -40.72
N LYS A 427 6.68 -4.78 -40.17
CA LYS A 427 7.01 -4.45 -38.78
C LYS A 427 7.14 -2.94 -38.64
N VAL A 428 6.41 -2.33 -37.71
CA VAL A 428 6.33 -0.87 -37.54
C VAL A 428 6.89 -0.37 -36.21
N ALA A 429 6.96 -1.22 -35.18
CA ALA A 429 7.52 -0.86 -33.88
C ALA A 429 7.98 -2.07 -33.07
N GLU A 430 8.88 -1.81 -32.13
CA GLU A 430 9.25 -2.66 -31.00
C GLU A 430 9.30 -1.82 -29.74
N HIS A 431 8.90 -2.39 -28.61
CA HIS A 431 8.97 -1.74 -27.30
C HIS A 431 9.28 -2.77 -26.21
N THR A 432 9.95 -2.34 -25.15
CA THR A 432 10.26 -3.16 -23.98
C THR A 432 10.04 -2.28 -22.75
N GLY A 433 9.14 -2.71 -21.88
CA GLY A 433 8.70 -1.93 -20.72
C GLY A 433 7.21 -2.14 -20.46
N GLY A 434 6.84 -2.58 -19.26
CA GLY A 434 5.46 -2.96 -18.97
C GLY A 434 4.52 -1.81 -18.67
N TYR A 435 5.04 -0.59 -18.49
CA TYR A 435 4.35 0.48 -17.76
C TYR A 435 4.37 1.83 -18.47
N THR A 436 4.98 1.90 -19.66
CA THR A 436 5.17 3.12 -20.44
C THR A 436 4.55 2.98 -21.83
N GLY A 437 4.02 4.08 -22.36
CA GLY A 437 3.38 4.09 -23.66
C GLY A 437 4.36 4.27 -24.81
N PHE A 438 3.99 3.80 -25.99
CA PHE A 438 4.77 3.98 -27.23
C PHE A 438 3.87 4.18 -28.44
N SER A 439 4.45 4.66 -29.54
CA SER A 439 3.71 4.99 -30.76
C SER A 439 4.48 4.59 -32.02
N ALA A 440 3.75 4.22 -33.07
CA ALA A 440 4.29 3.86 -34.36
C ALA A 440 3.64 4.71 -35.46
N ASP A 441 4.44 5.23 -36.38
CA ASP A 441 3.89 5.76 -37.63
C ASP A 441 3.61 4.62 -38.60
N ILE A 442 2.33 4.43 -38.93
CA ILE A 442 1.89 3.32 -39.78
C ILE A 442 1.48 3.78 -41.18
N THR A 443 1.74 5.04 -41.53
CA THR A 443 1.29 5.67 -42.79
C THR A 443 1.72 4.89 -44.02
N ASP A 444 2.96 4.40 -44.04
CA ASP A 444 3.52 3.68 -45.19
C ASP A 444 3.15 2.19 -45.23
N ALA A 445 2.69 1.64 -44.09
CA ALA A 445 2.28 0.25 -43.96
C ALA A 445 0.78 0.03 -44.26
N VAL A 446 -0.03 1.09 -44.28
CA VAL A 446 -1.46 0.98 -44.58
C VAL A 446 -1.74 0.83 -46.07
N LYS A 447 -2.66 -0.08 -46.39
CA LYS A 447 -3.18 -0.29 -47.75
C LYS A 447 -4.17 0.82 -48.11
N ARG A 448 -4.22 1.15 -49.40
CA ARG A 448 -5.18 2.12 -49.95
C ARG A 448 -6.58 1.49 -50.00
N GLY A 449 -7.37 1.73 -48.96
CA GLY A 449 -8.72 1.17 -48.81
C GLY A 449 -8.74 -0.26 -48.22
N GLY A 450 -9.89 -0.66 -47.70
CA GLY A 450 -10.08 -1.95 -47.04
C GLY A 450 -9.58 -1.99 -45.57
N PRO A 451 -9.78 -3.13 -44.89
CA PRO A 451 -9.28 -3.33 -43.53
C PRO A 451 -7.75 -3.46 -43.51
N GLN A 452 -7.15 -2.89 -42.48
CA GLN A 452 -5.74 -2.99 -42.13
C GLN A 452 -5.58 -4.07 -41.07
N GLU A 453 -4.66 -5.00 -41.29
CA GLU A 453 -4.33 -6.04 -40.32
C GLU A 453 -3.26 -5.52 -39.36
N ILE A 454 -3.57 -5.51 -38.07
CA ILE A 454 -2.61 -5.25 -36.99
C ILE A 454 -2.35 -6.59 -36.30
N ILE A 455 -1.08 -6.94 -36.16
CA ILE A 455 -0.63 -8.06 -35.30
C ILE A 455 0.34 -7.52 -34.26
N VAL A 456 0.17 -7.94 -33.02
CA VAL A 456 1.11 -7.66 -31.92
C VAL A 456 1.60 -8.98 -31.37
N ALA A 457 2.91 -9.18 -31.35
CA ALA A 457 3.54 -10.29 -30.62
C ALA A 457 4.01 -9.75 -29.28
N VAL A 458 3.68 -10.46 -28.19
CA VAL A 458 4.07 -10.08 -26.84
C VAL A 458 4.84 -11.22 -26.19
N THR A 459 5.88 -10.89 -25.44
CA THR A 459 6.58 -11.80 -24.52
C THR A 459 6.61 -11.18 -23.13
N ASP A 460 6.10 -11.90 -22.15
CA ASP A 460 6.14 -11.55 -20.73
C ASP A 460 6.25 -12.83 -19.91
N VAL A 461 7.40 -13.04 -19.28
CA VAL A 461 7.66 -14.22 -18.43
C VAL A 461 7.48 -13.92 -16.94
N THR A 462 7.12 -12.67 -16.60
CA THR A 462 7.03 -12.17 -15.22
C THR A 462 8.28 -12.54 -14.38
N GLY A 463 9.43 -12.51 -15.03
CA GLY A 463 10.67 -13.14 -14.55
C GLY A 463 11.57 -12.22 -13.73
N PRO A 464 12.78 -12.67 -13.36
CA PRO A 464 13.80 -11.78 -12.78
C PRO A 464 14.35 -10.81 -13.84
N ASN A 465 14.94 -9.70 -13.39
CA ASN A 465 15.53 -8.65 -14.23
C ASN A 465 14.53 -7.94 -15.18
N GLN A 466 13.26 -7.92 -14.79
CA GLN A 466 12.16 -7.23 -15.47
C GLN A 466 11.38 -6.43 -14.40
N PRO A 467 11.26 -5.10 -14.54
CA PRO A 467 10.34 -4.30 -13.73
C PRO A 467 8.94 -4.89 -13.76
N LYS A 468 8.47 -5.41 -12.63
CA LYS A 468 7.20 -6.14 -12.51
C LYS A 468 6.39 -5.77 -11.27
N GLY A 469 6.94 -4.97 -10.36
CA GLY A 469 6.28 -4.63 -9.10
C GLY A 469 5.98 -5.89 -8.30
N LYS A 470 4.70 -6.07 -7.92
CA LYS A 470 4.22 -7.23 -7.14
C LYS A 470 3.63 -8.37 -7.97
N GLN A 471 3.84 -8.38 -9.28
CA GLN A 471 3.40 -9.50 -10.14
C GLN A 471 4.24 -10.76 -9.88
N SER A 472 3.59 -11.92 -9.76
CA SER A 472 4.23 -13.23 -9.54
C SER A 472 3.47 -14.35 -10.23
N THR A 473 4.17 -15.27 -10.89
CA THR A 473 3.59 -16.52 -11.43
C THR A 473 3.16 -17.51 -10.34
N ARG A 474 3.49 -17.20 -9.07
CA ARG A 474 3.04 -17.91 -7.87
C ARG A 474 2.50 -16.86 -6.90
N PRO A 475 1.28 -16.33 -7.13
CA PRO A 475 0.69 -15.32 -6.27
C PRO A 475 0.45 -15.87 -4.86
N GLY A 476 0.54 -14.99 -3.86
CA GLY A 476 0.40 -15.35 -2.45
C GLY A 476 1.06 -14.32 -1.54
N GLY A 477 0.56 -14.18 -0.32
CA GLY A 477 1.08 -13.20 0.63
C GLY A 477 0.90 -11.76 0.12
N ILE A 478 2.02 -11.11 -0.20
CA ILE A 478 2.09 -9.71 -0.66
C ILE A 478 2.43 -9.56 -2.15
N VAL A 479 2.41 -10.66 -2.92
CA VAL A 479 2.57 -10.66 -4.38
C VAL A 479 1.34 -11.28 -5.03
N TYR A 480 0.98 -10.81 -6.23
CA TYR A 480 -0.33 -11.02 -6.84
C TYR A 480 -0.23 -11.55 -8.28
N THR A 481 -1.38 -11.89 -8.84
CA THR A 481 -1.53 -12.47 -10.18
C THR A 481 -0.84 -11.59 -11.25
N PRO A 482 -0.12 -12.18 -12.23
CA PRO A 482 0.49 -11.44 -13.33
C PRO A 482 -0.54 -10.69 -14.19
N SER A 483 -0.10 -9.68 -14.92
CA SER A 483 -0.92 -8.84 -15.80
C SER A 483 -0.22 -8.66 -17.15
N SER A 484 -0.08 -9.77 -17.87
CA SER A 484 0.63 -9.86 -19.14
C SER A 484 -0.17 -9.28 -20.31
N GLY A 485 0.53 -8.84 -21.35
CA GLY A 485 -0.09 -8.46 -22.62
C GLY A 485 -0.51 -7.00 -22.70
N ILE A 486 -1.50 -6.71 -23.55
CA ILE A 486 -1.99 -5.36 -23.76
C ILE A 486 -2.95 -4.99 -22.62
N TRP A 487 -2.45 -4.27 -21.62
CA TRP A 487 -3.22 -3.93 -20.42
C TRP A 487 -3.65 -2.46 -20.32
N GLN A 488 -3.22 -1.58 -21.24
CA GLN A 488 -3.77 -0.23 -21.39
C GLN A 488 -4.24 0.07 -22.82
N THR A 489 -4.91 1.20 -23.00
CA THR A 489 -5.68 1.50 -24.22
C THR A 489 -4.82 1.49 -25.48
N VAL A 490 -5.40 0.95 -26.57
CA VAL A 490 -4.83 1.02 -27.91
C VAL A 490 -5.69 1.92 -28.78
N TRP A 491 -5.09 2.85 -29.53
CA TRP A 491 -5.84 3.73 -30.42
C TRP A 491 -5.02 4.16 -31.64
N MET A 492 -5.71 4.66 -32.66
CA MET A 492 -5.06 5.32 -33.79
C MET A 492 -5.61 6.73 -34.01
N GLU A 493 -4.77 7.63 -34.51
CA GLU A 493 -5.16 9.02 -34.80
C GLU A 493 -4.38 9.60 -35.99
N PRO A 494 -5.02 10.47 -36.80
CA PRO A 494 -4.34 11.19 -37.86
C PRO A 494 -3.65 12.43 -37.32
N VAL A 495 -2.36 12.58 -37.60
CA VAL A 495 -1.55 13.75 -37.23
C VAL A 495 -1.10 14.51 -38.47
N ALA A 496 -0.76 15.79 -38.31
CA ALA A 496 -0.18 16.56 -39.43
C ALA A 496 1.24 16.04 -39.79
N PRO A 497 1.76 16.34 -40.99
CA PRO A 497 3.12 15.92 -41.38
C PRO A 497 4.21 16.29 -40.37
N ALA A 498 4.17 17.52 -39.85
CA ALA A 498 4.86 17.92 -38.63
C ALA A 498 3.82 18.12 -37.55
N ALA A 499 3.94 17.40 -36.43
CA ALA A 499 2.94 17.34 -35.36
C ALA A 499 3.56 17.54 -33.99
N VAL A 500 2.73 17.87 -33.00
CA VAL A 500 3.18 17.90 -31.60
C VAL A 500 3.37 16.45 -31.15
N ASP A 501 4.61 16.03 -30.93
CA ASP A 501 4.91 14.66 -30.48
C ASP A 501 4.79 14.58 -28.95
N SER A 502 5.36 15.56 -28.24
CA SER A 502 5.23 15.68 -26.78
C SER A 502 5.27 17.13 -26.30
N LEU A 503 4.85 17.32 -25.05
CA LEU A 503 4.86 18.59 -24.34
C LEU A 503 5.63 18.40 -23.02
N THR A 504 6.39 19.41 -22.62
CA THR A 504 7.01 19.47 -21.29
C THR A 504 6.65 20.79 -20.65
N THR A 505 5.97 20.74 -19.50
CA THR A 505 5.47 21.92 -18.78
C THR A 505 6.03 21.96 -17.36
N THR A 506 6.77 23.01 -17.00
CA THR A 506 7.31 23.20 -15.65
C THR A 506 6.87 24.55 -15.09
N PRO A 507 6.03 24.58 -14.04
CA PRO A 507 5.56 25.83 -13.45
C PRO A 507 6.64 26.51 -12.59
N ASP A 508 6.83 27.81 -12.80
CA ASP A 508 7.61 28.69 -11.93
C ASP A 508 6.65 29.67 -11.25
N ILE A 509 6.35 29.38 -9.98
CA ILE A 509 5.44 30.21 -9.19
C ILE A 509 6.08 31.53 -8.76
N ASP A 510 7.41 31.62 -8.66
CA ASP A 510 8.08 32.82 -8.17
C ASP A 510 8.02 33.92 -9.24
N THR A 511 8.23 33.54 -10.51
CA THR A 511 8.12 34.48 -11.65
C THR A 511 6.71 34.54 -12.27
N GLY A 512 5.83 33.60 -11.94
CA GLY A 512 4.48 33.51 -12.51
C GLY A 512 4.48 33.11 -13.98
N ARG A 513 5.31 32.12 -14.33
CA ARG A 513 5.55 31.68 -15.71
C ARG A 513 5.50 30.16 -15.80
N LEU A 514 5.14 29.65 -16.98
CA LEU A 514 5.25 28.24 -17.33
C LEU A 514 6.38 28.09 -18.35
N ALA A 515 7.40 27.31 -18.01
CA ALA A 515 8.36 26.84 -19.00
C ALA A 515 7.67 25.74 -19.83
N LEU A 516 7.59 25.95 -21.14
CA LEU A 516 6.90 25.09 -22.08
C LEU A 516 7.84 24.71 -23.22
N THR A 517 8.13 23.43 -23.37
CA THR A 517 8.79 22.89 -24.55
C THR A 517 7.80 22.04 -25.34
N VAL A 518 7.69 22.29 -26.64
CA VAL A 518 6.85 21.51 -27.56
C VAL A 518 7.78 20.78 -28.52
N ASN A 519 7.83 19.46 -28.40
CA ASN A 519 8.71 18.62 -29.19
C ASN A 519 7.99 18.13 -30.45
N SER A 520 8.71 18.16 -31.57
CA SER A 520 8.26 17.69 -32.87
C SER A 520 9.49 17.24 -33.67
N GLU A 521 9.61 15.94 -33.90
CA GLU A 521 10.75 15.33 -34.62
C GLU A 521 10.76 15.77 -36.09
N ASP A 522 9.59 15.77 -36.73
CA ASP A 522 9.42 16.12 -38.15
C ASP A 522 9.33 17.63 -38.43
N ALA A 523 9.44 18.48 -37.40
CA ALA A 523 9.35 19.93 -37.57
C ALA A 523 10.58 20.53 -38.27
N SER A 524 10.34 21.37 -39.28
CA SER A 524 11.40 22.16 -39.90
C SER A 524 11.95 23.24 -38.95
N ALA A 525 13.14 23.77 -39.25
CA ALA A 525 13.69 24.92 -38.53
C ALA A 525 12.79 26.19 -38.60
N GLY A 526 11.85 26.23 -39.55
CA GLY A 526 10.86 27.30 -39.69
C GLY A 526 9.58 27.10 -38.86
N ALA A 527 9.41 25.92 -38.24
CA ALA A 527 8.21 25.59 -37.47
C ALA A 527 8.02 26.53 -36.28
N ARG A 528 6.76 26.93 -36.05
CA ARG A 528 6.36 27.85 -34.99
C ARG A 528 5.30 27.24 -34.10
N ILE A 529 5.48 27.46 -32.80
CA ILE A 529 4.51 27.17 -31.75
C ILE A 529 3.78 28.44 -31.39
N LYS A 530 2.47 28.32 -31.18
CA LYS A 530 1.67 29.28 -30.43
C LYS A 530 0.99 28.54 -29.29
N ALA A 531 1.21 28.98 -28.06
CA ALA A 531 0.57 28.43 -26.88
C ALA A 531 -0.26 29.50 -26.15
N VAL A 532 -1.47 29.14 -25.72
CA VAL A 532 -2.42 30.05 -25.05
C VAL A 532 -2.91 29.39 -23.76
N ALA A 533 -2.65 30.03 -22.62
CA ALA A 533 -3.16 29.59 -21.32
C ALA A 533 -4.46 30.31 -20.97
N ARG A 534 -5.45 29.59 -20.43
CA ARG A 534 -6.74 30.13 -20.01
C ARG A 534 -7.08 29.73 -18.58
N ASP A 535 -7.74 30.65 -17.88
CA ASP A 535 -8.34 30.37 -16.58
C ASP A 535 -9.59 29.49 -16.71
N ALA A 536 -10.12 29.00 -15.58
CA ALA A 536 -11.30 28.12 -15.56
C ALA A 536 -12.60 28.78 -16.11
N LYS A 537 -12.58 30.09 -16.39
CA LYS A 537 -13.68 30.85 -17.02
C LYS A 537 -13.43 31.09 -18.52
N GLY A 538 -12.35 30.54 -19.07
CA GLY A 538 -11.94 30.67 -20.48
C GLY A 538 -11.21 31.97 -20.81
N LYS A 539 -10.89 32.81 -19.83
CA LYS A 539 -10.16 34.07 -20.05
C LYS A 539 -8.69 33.75 -20.30
N VAL A 540 -8.12 34.33 -21.35
CA VAL A 540 -6.68 34.24 -21.64
C VAL A 540 -5.89 34.91 -20.51
N VAL A 541 -5.01 34.13 -19.88
CA VAL A 541 -4.07 34.59 -18.84
C VAL A 541 -2.63 34.62 -19.34
N GLY A 542 -2.36 34.00 -20.49
CA GLY A 542 -1.03 33.90 -21.09
C GLY A 542 -1.07 33.60 -22.57
N THR A 543 -0.09 34.12 -23.31
CA THR A 543 0.18 33.69 -24.69
C THR A 543 1.67 33.79 -24.97
N VAL A 544 2.22 32.79 -25.67
CA VAL A 544 3.61 32.80 -26.16
C VAL A 544 3.67 32.23 -27.58
N THR A 545 4.60 32.76 -28.38
CA THR A 545 4.93 32.24 -29.72
C THR A 545 6.44 32.07 -29.82
N GLY A 546 6.91 30.99 -30.43
CA GLY A 546 8.33 30.74 -30.62
C GLY A 546 8.63 29.57 -31.55
N PRO A 547 9.90 29.21 -31.74
CA PRO A 547 10.27 28.00 -32.48
C PRO A 547 9.83 26.73 -31.75
N ALA A 548 9.54 25.66 -32.50
CA ALA A 548 9.42 24.31 -31.93
C ALA A 548 10.77 23.81 -31.38
N ASN A 549 10.76 22.77 -30.54
CA ASN A 549 11.95 22.12 -29.98
C ASN A 549 12.85 23.06 -29.15
N ARG A 550 12.29 24.15 -28.62
CA ARG A 550 12.96 25.12 -27.74
C ARG A 550 12.04 25.47 -26.58
N GLU A 551 12.63 25.72 -25.42
CA GLU A 551 11.89 26.19 -24.26
C GLU A 551 11.29 27.57 -24.55
N LEU A 552 9.98 27.68 -24.35
CA LEU A 552 9.20 28.89 -24.41
C LEU A 552 8.78 29.27 -23.01
N SER A 553 8.71 30.57 -22.76
CA SER A 553 8.34 31.08 -21.44
C SER A 553 6.97 31.75 -21.52
N LEU A 554 5.94 31.03 -21.08
CA LEU A 554 4.54 31.45 -21.13
C LEU A 554 4.16 32.21 -19.84
N PRO A 555 3.85 33.52 -19.88
CA PRO A 555 3.40 34.24 -18.68
C PRO A 555 2.02 33.75 -18.22
N VAL A 556 1.79 33.70 -16.91
CA VAL A 556 0.49 33.36 -16.30
C VAL A 556 0.04 34.50 -15.39
N ALA A 557 -0.72 35.44 -15.93
CA ALA A 557 -1.15 36.62 -15.21
C ALA A 557 -2.14 36.26 -14.07
N GLY A 558 -1.86 36.76 -12.86
CA GLY A 558 -2.74 36.55 -11.70
C GLY A 558 -2.85 35.09 -11.28
N LYS A 559 -1.72 34.36 -11.25
CA LYS A 559 -1.68 32.93 -10.94
C LYS A 559 -2.53 32.57 -9.69
N HIS A 560 -3.48 31.69 -9.90
CA HIS A 560 -4.12 30.80 -8.94
C HIS A 560 -3.28 29.53 -8.83
N LEU A 561 -2.89 29.15 -7.61
CA LEU A 561 -2.00 28.01 -7.35
C LEU A 561 -2.79 26.72 -7.15
N TRP A 562 -2.25 25.61 -7.62
CA TRP A 562 -2.78 24.27 -7.36
C TRP A 562 -2.39 23.82 -5.95
N THR A 563 -3.35 23.25 -5.22
CA THR A 563 -3.17 22.54 -3.95
C THR A 563 -4.15 21.36 -3.85
N PRO A 564 -3.95 20.40 -2.93
CA PRO A 564 -4.95 19.37 -2.68
C PRO A 564 -6.35 19.91 -2.31
N ASP A 565 -6.44 21.06 -1.63
CA ASP A 565 -7.74 21.65 -1.24
C ASP A 565 -8.36 22.55 -2.31
N ASP A 566 -7.52 23.04 -3.23
CA ASP A 566 -7.89 23.91 -4.36
C ASP A 566 -7.12 23.47 -5.62
N PRO A 567 -7.54 22.37 -6.27
CA PRO A 567 -6.83 21.76 -7.39
C PRO A 567 -7.03 22.52 -8.69
N TYR A 568 -6.57 23.77 -8.72
CA TYR A 568 -6.79 24.68 -9.83
C TYR A 568 -5.95 24.30 -11.06
N LEU A 569 -6.61 24.08 -12.20
CA LEU A 569 -5.98 23.78 -13.49
C LEU A 569 -6.30 24.86 -14.51
N TYR A 570 -5.33 25.18 -15.35
CA TYR A 570 -5.46 26.05 -16.52
C TYR A 570 -5.58 25.20 -17.77
N ASP A 571 -6.42 25.63 -18.71
CA ASP A 571 -6.44 25.06 -20.05
C ASP A 571 -5.26 25.61 -20.86
N LEU A 572 -4.65 24.77 -21.69
CA LEU A 572 -3.52 25.11 -22.55
C LEU A 572 -3.79 24.67 -23.99
N ASP A 573 -4.05 25.64 -24.87
CA ASP A 573 -4.17 25.41 -26.30
C ASP A 573 -2.77 25.49 -26.94
N VAL A 574 -2.30 24.45 -27.64
CA VAL A 574 -1.01 24.45 -28.34
C VAL A 574 -1.19 24.22 -29.84
N THR A 575 -0.68 25.13 -30.65
CA THR A 575 -0.69 25.02 -32.12
C THR A 575 0.74 24.99 -32.66
N LEU A 576 1.09 23.95 -33.40
CA LEU A 576 2.32 23.87 -34.20
C LEU A 576 1.99 24.15 -35.67
N THR A 577 2.69 25.11 -36.27
CA THR A 577 2.57 25.47 -37.69
C THR A 577 3.91 25.32 -38.38
N ASP A 578 3.96 24.57 -39.47
CA ASP A 578 5.16 24.41 -40.30
C ASP A 578 4.80 24.49 -41.78
N GLY A 579 5.09 25.63 -42.42
CA GLY A 579 4.64 25.93 -43.77
C GLY A 579 3.11 25.91 -43.90
N ARG A 580 2.57 24.87 -44.56
CA ARG A 580 1.12 24.62 -44.70
C ARG A 580 0.60 23.56 -43.71
N SER A 581 1.49 22.88 -43.00
CA SER A 581 1.12 21.92 -41.96
C SER A 581 0.67 22.67 -40.71
N THR A 582 -0.42 22.23 -40.10
CA THR A 582 -0.87 22.72 -38.80
C THR A 582 -1.39 21.54 -37.98
N ASP A 583 -0.87 21.43 -36.76
CA ASP A 583 -1.32 20.51 -35.73
C ASP A 583 -1.76 21.30 -34.50
N THR A 584 -2.78 20.81 -33.80
CA THR A 584 -3.31 21.46 -32.60
C THR A 584 -3.65 20.40 -31.58
N VAL A 585 -3.24 20.65 -30.35
CA VAL A 585 -3.54 19.79 -29.20
C VAL A 585 -4.03 20.65 -28.04
N ASP A 586 -5.01 20.12 -27.31
CA ASP A 586 -5.44 20.70 -26.03
C ASP A 586 -4.71 19.99 -24.88
N SER A 587 -4.36 20.75 -23.86
CA SER A 587 -3.60 20.30 -22.69
C SER A 587 -4.04 21.08 -21.45
N TYR A 588 -3.43 20.81 -20.30
CA TYR A 588 -3.67 21.55 -19.06
C TYR A 588 -2.43 21.57 -18.16
N PHE A 589 -2.37 22.52 -17.24
CA PHE A 589 -1.31 22.58 -16.23
C PHE A 589 -1.80 23.18 -14.91
N GLY A 590 -1.11 22.88 -13.82
CA GLY A 590 -1.30 23.51 -12.50
C GLY A 590 -0.07 24.32 -12.10
N MET A 591 -0.27 25.47 -11.46
CA MET A 591 0.83 26.29 -10.93
C MET A 591 1.12 25.89 -9.48
N ARG A 592 2.23 25.20 -9.22
CA ARG A 592 2.62 24.79 -7.85
C ARG A 592 4.13 24.59 -7.70
N SER A 593 4.64 24.67 -6.48
CA SER A 593 5.98 24.18 -6.12
C SER A 593 5.93 23.31 -4.86
N LEU A 594 6.70 22.22 -4.84
CA LEU A 594 6.93 21.41 -3.65
C LEU A 594 8.44 21.38 -3.39
N LYS A 595 8.87 21.74 -2.17
CA LYS A 595 10.28 21.82 -1.78
C LYS A 595 10.45 21.32 -0.35
N VAL A 596 11.69 21.12 0.06
CA VAL A 596 12.06 20.99 1.49
C VAL A 596 12.60 22.33 1.99
N ALA A 597 12.14 22.77 3.16
CA ALA A 597 12.61 23.98 3.82
C ALA A 597 12.57 23.84 5.34
N LYS A 598 13.39 24.64 6.03
CA LYS A 598 13.41 24.66 7.50
C LYS A 598 12.18 25.39 8.04
N VAL A 599 11.34 24.68 8.80
CA VAL A 599 10.11 25.17 9.43
C VAL A 599 10.10 24.69 10.88
N GLY A 600 9.88 25.59 11.84
CA GLY A 600 9.89 25.22 13.27
C GLY A 600 11.20 24.57 13.72
N GLY A 601 12.29 24.86 13.00
CA GLY A 601 13.64 24.33 13.17
C GLY A 601 13.92 22.92 12.64
N TYR A 602 12.96 22.28 11.98
CA TYR A 602 13.14 21.00 11.28
C TYR A 602 13.02 21.16 9.77
N GLN A 603 13.63 20.26 9.00
CA GLN A 603 13.40 20.18 7.56
C GLN A 603 12.02 19.60 7.29
N LYS A 604 11.21 20.36 6.54
CA LYS A 604 9.80 20.05 6.28
C LYS A 604 9.46 20.19 4.81
N LEU A 605 8.49 19.39 4.36
CA LEU A 605 7.86 19.65 3.07
C LEU A 605 7.10 20.97 3.10
N VAL A 606 7.30 21.78 2.05
CA VAL A 606 6.56 23.03 1.83
C VAL A 606 5.91 23.03 0.45
N LEU A 607 4.59 23.18 0.43
CA LEU A 607 3.79 23.35 -0.79
C LEU A 607 3.51 24.83 -0.98
N ASN A 608 3.94 25.39 -2.10
CA ASN A 608 3.80 26.81 -2.43
C ASN A 608 4.37 27.75 -1.33
N GLY A 609 5.47 27.31 -0.70
CA GLY A 609 6.16 28.05 0.37
C GLY A 609 5.52 27.94 1.76
N LYS A 610 4.48 27.12 1.93
CA LYS A 610 3.82 26.89 3.23
C LYS A 610 4.05 25.46 3.73
N PRO A 611 4.15 25.22 5.04
CA PRO A 611 4.27 23.87 5.61
C PRO A 611 3.16 22.96 5.08
N PHE A 612 3.55 21.76 4.66
CA PHE A 612 2.64 20.77 4.11
C PHE A 612 2.91 19.41 4.73
N PHE A 613 1.86 18.76 5.24
CA PHE A 613 1.95 17.38 5.68
C PHE A 613 1.29 16.46 4.67
N SER A 614 2.09 15.58 4.08
CA SER A 614 1.67 14.57 3.11
C SER A 614 1.06 13.38 3.84
N LEU A 615 -0.25 13.40 4.08
CA LEU A 615 -0.98 12.26 4.62
C LEU A 615 -1.52 11.43 3.46
N ALA A 616 -0.87 10.30 3.19
CA ALA A 616 -1.12 9.45 2.04
C ALA A 616 -1.68 8.07 2.41
N MET A 617 -2.29 7.41 1.43
CA MET A 617 -2.48 5.95 1.46
C MET A 617 -1.65 5.31 0.36
N LEU A 618 -1.26 4.06 0.60
CA LEU A 618 -0.65 3.20 -0.40
C LEU A 618 -1.73 2.73 -1.38
N ASP A 619 -1.47 2.87 -2.68
CA ASP A 619 -2.34 2.40 -3.76
C ASP A 619 -1.52 1.49 -4.69
N GLN A 620 -1.81 0.19 -4.63
CA GLN A 620 -1.15 -0.85 -5.44
C GLN A 620 -1.84 -1.08 -6.80
N GLY A 621 -3.08 -0.62 -6.97
CA GLY A 621 -3.76 -0.62 -8.26
C GLY A 621 -4.20 -1.98 -8.83
N PHE A 622 -4.41 -3.02 -8.01
CA PHE A 622 -5.01 -4.29 -8.48
C PHE A 622 -6.53 -4.32 -8.31
N TRP A 623 -7.18 -5.06 -9.21
CA TRP A 623 -8.63 -5.21 -9.33
C TRP A 623 -9.00 -6.70 -9.48
N PRO A 624 -10.04 -7.20 -8.79
CA PRO A 624 -10.35 -8.64 -8.82
C PRO A 624 -10.77 -9.15 -10.19
N ASP A 625 -11.37 -8.30 -11.02
CA ASP A 625 -11.90 -8.65 -12.34
C ASP A 625 -10.99 -8.19 -13.50
N GLY A 626 -10.23 -7.10 -13.32
CA GLY A 626 -9.36 -6.50 -14.34
C GLY A 626 -7.85 -6.51 -14.06
N LEU A 627 -7.43 -6.98 -12.88
CA LEU A 627 -6.04 -6.97 -12.38
C LEU A 627 -5.44 -5.55 -12.48
N HIS A 628 -4.44 -5.31 -13.34
CA HIS A 628 -3.89 -3.97 -13.52
C HIS A 628 -4.84 -2.96 -14.18
N THR A 629 -5.86 -3.42 -14.91
CA THR A 629 -6.73 -2.58 -15.73
C THR A 629 -8.06 -2.34 -15.06
N GLN A 630 -8.33 -1.08 -14.72
CA GLN A 630 -9.62 -0.68 -14.17
C GLN A 630 -10.74 -0.87 -15.21
N PRO A 631 -11.93 -1.36 -14.82
CA PRO A 631 -13.01 -1.63 -15.77
C PRO A 631 -13.59 -0.37 -16.46
N SER A 632 -13.41 0.82 -15.89
CA SER A 632 -13.94 2.09 -16.44
C SER A 632 -13.22 3.33 -15.89
N ASP A 633 -13.44 4.49 -16.50
CA ASP A 633 -12.94 5.79 -15.99
C ASP A 633 -13.53 6.15 -14.60
N ALA A 634 -14.75 5.69 -14.32
CA ALA A 634 -15.37 5.83 -13.01
C ALA A 634 -14.69 4.95 -11.94
N ALA A 635 -14.19 3.78 -12.32
CA ALA A 635 -13.41 2.91 -11.45
C ALA A 635 -12.04 3.54 -11.13
N LEU A 636 -11.35 4.07 -12.16
CA LEU A 636 -10.12 4.87 -11.99
C LEU A 636 -10.30 6.01 -10.97
N THR A 637 -11.40 6.76 -11.10
CA THR A 637 -11.69 7.89 -10.21
C THR A 637 -12.03 7.44 -8.79
N PHE A 638 -12.58 6.24 -8.61
CA PHE A 638 -13.12 5.82 -7.32
C PHE A 638 -12.05 5.70 -6.23
N ASP A 639 -10.96 4.98 -6.48
CA ASP A 639 -9.93 4.76 -5.44
C ASP A 639 -9.31 6.10 -5.00
N LEU A 640 -9.09 7.03 -5.93
CA LEU A 640 -8.65 8.40 -5.62
C LEU A 640 -9.69 9.15 -4.76
N LYS A 641 -10.95 9.12 -5.18
CA LYS A 641 -12.02 9.79 -4.43
C LYS A 641 -12.22 9.19 -3.04
N ALA A 642 -12.12 7.87 -2.90
CA ALA A 642 -12.26 7.16 -1.63
C ALA A 642 -11.21 7.63 -0.61
N GLN A 643 -9.96 7.79 -1.04
CA GLN A 643 -8.88 8.36 -0.21
C GLN A 643 -9.20 9.80 0.20
N LYS A 644 -9.61 10.64 -0.75
CA LYS A 644 -9.98 12.04 -0.48
C LYS A 644 -11.16 12.16 0.49
N ASP A 645 -12.18 11.32 0.33
CA ASP A 645 -13.36 11.28 1.20
C ASP A 645 -13.00 10.86 2.64
N LEU A 646 -11.98 10.01 2.81
CA LEU A 646 -11.40 9.65 4.11
C LEU A 646 -10.45 10.72 4.68
N GLY A 647 -10.32 11.88 4.02
CA GLY A 647 -9.54 13.02 4.52
C GLY A 647 -8.05 12.95 4.22
N PHE A 648 -7.59 12.02 3.38
CA PHE A 648 -6.21 12.03 2.87
C PHE A 648 -6.02 13.14 1.83
N ASN A 649 -4.82 13.70 1.77
CA ASN A 649 -4.45 14.76 0.82
C ASN A 649 -3.36 14.32 -0.18
N ALA A 650 -2.87 13.09 -0.05
CA ALA A 650 -1.88 12.50 -0.90
C ALA A 650 -2.17 11.01 -1.17
N VAL A 651 -1.48 10.44 -2.16
CA VAL A 651 -1.48 9.02 -2.55
C VAL A 651 -0.05 8.62 -2.87
N ARG A 652 0.35 7.42 -2.48
CA ARG A 652 1.59 6.80 -2.97
C ARG A 652 1.21 5.69 -3.94
N LYS A 653 1.51 5.89 -5.24
CA LYS A 653 1.31 4.87 -6.26
C LYS A 653 2.48 3.89 -6.19
N HIS A 654 2.20 2.71 -5.62
CA HIS A 654 3.20 1.79 -5.15
C HIS A 654 3.70 0.87 -6.27
N ILE A 655 4.99 1.00 -6.61
CA ILE A 655 5.76 0.19 -7.57
C ILE A 655 5.00 -0.24 -8.85
N LYS A 656 4.13 0.65 -9.34
CA LYS A 656 3.26 0.51 -10.52
C LYS A 656 3.13 1.88 -11.18
N VAL A 657 2.86 1.93 -12.48
CA VAL A 657 2.47 3.16 -13.19
C VAL A 657 1.07 2.98 -13.75
N GLU A 658 0.14 3.90 -13.45
CA GLU A 658 -1.21 3.85 -13.99
C GLU A 658 -1.33 4.52 -15.37
N SER A 659 -2.48 4.38 -16.03
CA SER A 659 -2.76 5.14 -17.25
C SER A 659 -2.71 6.66 -17.01
N PRO A 660 -2.38 7.49 -18.03
CA PRO A 660 -2.38 8.97 -17.91
C PRO A 660 -3.70 9.56 -17.40
N ARG A 661 -4.81 8.84 -17.58
CA ARG A 661 -6.13 9.21 -17.06
C ARG A 661 -6.21 9.17 -15.54
N TRP A 662 -5.52 8.24 -14.88
CA TRP A 662 -5.48 8.17 -13.42
C TRP A 662 -4.89 9.46 -12.83
N TYR A 663 -3.74 9.89 -13.35
CA TYR A 663 -3.08 11.12 -12.89
C TYR A 663 -3.91 12.37 -13.22
N TYR A 664 -4.61 12.40 -14.36
CA TYR A 664 -5.56 13.47 -14.66
C TYR A 664 -6.68 13.59 -13.61
N HIS A 665 -7.18 12.47 -13.10
CA HIS A 665 -8.15 12.49 -12.01
C HIS A 665 -7.52 12.94 -10.69
N ALA A 666 -6.28 12.54 -10.39
CA ALA A 666 -5.55 13.03 -9.21
C ALA A 666 -5.32 14.56 -9.28
N ASP A 667 -4.93 15.07 -10.46
CA ASP A 667 -4.75 16.49 -10.74
C ASP A 667 -6.04 17.29 -10.51
N ARG A 668 -7.20 16.72 -10.89
CA ARG A 668 -8.52 17.36 -10.77
C ARG A 668 -9.16 17.24 -9.39
N LEU A 669 -8.96 16.12 -8.70
CA LEU A 669 -9.52 15.87 -7.38
C LEU A 669 -8.70 16.56 -6.27
N GLY A 670 -7.43 16.86 -6.52
CA GLY A 670 -6.54 17.46 -5.54
C GLY A 670 -6.01 16.43 -4.56
N LEU A 671 -5.15 15.55 -5.07
CA LEU A 671 -4.33 14.64 -4.29
C LEU A 671 -2.88 14.78 -4.76
N LEU A 672 -1.94 14.98 -3.82
CA LEU A 672 -0.52 14.90 -4.14
C LEU A 672 -0.15 13.44 -4.41
N VAL A 673 0.66 13.17 -5.43
CA VAL A 673 1.09 11.82 -5.79
C VAL A 673 2.59 11.67 -5.52
N TRP A 674 2.94 10.62 -4.79
CA TRP A 674 4.26 10.02 -4.79
C TRP A 674 4.27 8.89 -5.80
N GLN A 675 5.11 8.99 -6.82
CA GLN A 675 5.23 7.98 -7.86
C GLN A 675 6.48 7.15 -7.60
N ASP A 676 6.28 5.87 -7.31
CA ASP A 676 7.37 4.90 -7.19
C ASP A 676 7.88 4.50 -8.57
N PHE A 677 9.17 4.20 -8.67
CA PHE A 677 9.70 3.39 -9.76
C PHE A 677 9.17 1.96 -9.61
N VAL A 678 9.07 1.24 -10.73
CA VAL A 678 8.60 -0.15 -10.70
C VAL A 678 9.75 -1.08 -10.27
N SER A 679 9.61 -1.70 -9.10
CA SER A 679 10.60 -2.66 -8.57
C SER A 679 10.72 -3.96 -9.39
N SER A 680 11.84 -4.65 -9.23
CA SER A 680 12.17 -5.95 -9.85
C SER A 680 13.12 -6.74 -8.94
N ASP A 681 13.18 -8.06 -9.12
CA ASP A 681 14.30 -8.87 -8.66
C ASP A 681 15.51 -8.63 -9.59
N ILE A 682 16.47 -7.80 -9.18
CA ILE A 682 17.61 -7.41 -10.02
C ILE A 682 18.86 -8.19 -9.60
N SER A 683 19.39 -9.01 -10.51
CA SER A 683 20.57 -9.86 -10.28
C SER A 683 21.68 -9.66 -11.30
N ASN A 684 21.45 -8.91 -12.38
CA ASN A 684 22.44 -8.64 -13.42
C ASN A 684 22.31 -7.23 -14.02
N ASP A 685 23.23 -6.87 -14.91
CA ASP A 685 23.25 -5.53 -15.52
C ASP A 685 22.06 -5.27 -16.45
N GLN A 686 21.51 -6.30 -17.10
CA GLN A 686 20.28 -6.16 -17.89
C GLN A 686 19.10 -5.69 -17.03
N GLY A 687 18.96 -6.21 -15.82
CA GLY A 687 17.91 -5.78 -14.89
C GLY A 687 18.12 -4.35 -14.39
N LYS A 688 19.38 -3.95 -14.14
CA LYS A 688 19.71 -2.56 -13.77
C LYS A 688 19.38 -1.59 -14.90
N ASP A 689 19.80 -1.91 -16.12
CA ASP A 689 19.54 -1.10 -17.30
C ASP A 689 18.04 -0.97 -17.57
N ALA A 690 17.28 -2.07 -17.43
CA ALA A 690 15.83 -2.05 -17.57
C ALA A 690 15.16 -1.14 -16.52
N PHE A 691 15.54 -1.27 -15.25
CA PHE A 691 15.02 -0.41 -14.17
C PHE A 691 15.30 1.08 -14.41
N LEU A 692 16.54 1.43 -14.75
CA LEU A 692 16.95 2.81 -14.95
C LEU A 692 16.30 3.44 -16.19
N SER A 693 16.35 2.75 -17.34
CA SER A 693 15.80 3.26 -18.59
C SER A 693 14.28 3.40 -18.56
N GLN A 694 13.57 2.45 -17.95
CA GLN A 694 12.11 2.52 -17.82
C GLN A 694 11.68 3.56 -16.79
N GLY A 695 12.45 3.74 -15.72
CA GLY A 695 12.25 4.83 -14.76
C GLY A 695 12.41 6.21 -15.41
N GLU A 696 13.44 6.38 -16.25
CA GLU A 696 13.65 7.60 -17.04
C GLU A 696 12.49 7.86 -18.03
N GLU A 697 12.03 6.81 -18.73
CA GLU A 697 10.89 6.91 -19.64
C GLU A 697 9.60 7.28 -18.89
N MET A 698 9.33 6.65 -17.74
CA MET A 698 8.20 6.97 -16.87
C MET A 698 8.22 8.45 -16.45
N MET A 699 9.36 8.95 -15.95
CA MET A 699 9.47 10.35 -15.53
C MET A 699 9.18 11.32 -16.69
N LYS A 700 9.70 11.03 -17.88
CA LYS A 700 9.44 11.84 -19.08
C LYS A 700 7.96 11.89 -19.44
N GLN A 701 7.26 10.74 -19.41
CA GLN A 701 5.84 10.67 -19.75
C GLN A 701 4.93 11.33 -18.69
N LEU A 702 5.34 11.30 -17.42
CA LEU A 702 4.53 11.80 -16.29
C LEU A 702 4.88 13.23 -15.85
N HIS A 703 5.91 13.85 -16.43
CA HIS A 703 6.47 15.15 -16.02
C HIS A 703 5.44 16.28 -15.92
N ASN A 704 4.35 16.24 -16.68
CA ASN A 704 3.39 17.36 -16.75
C ASN A 704 2.33 17.35 -15.64
N HIS A 705 2.20 16.26 -14.88
CA HIS A 705 1.15 16.14 -13.87
C HIS A 705 1.45 17.01 -12.63
N PRO A 706 0.62 18.03 -12.32
CA PRO A 706 0.80 18.86 -11.12
C PRO A 706 0.65 18.09 -9.81
N SER A 707 -0.16 17.03 -9.79
CA SER A 707 -0.36 16.16 -8.63
C SER A 707 0.93 15.46 -8.21
N ILE A 708 1.79 15.03 -9.14
CA ILE A 708 3.05 14.37 -8.80
C ILE A 708 3.97 15.37 -8.10
N GLY A 709 4.17 15.14 -6.80
CA GLY A 709 5.03 15.95 -5.94
C GLY A 709 6.46 15.43 -5.85
N GLY A 710 6.62 14.11 -5.90
CA GLY A 710 7.93 13.49 -5.75
C GLY A 710 8.05 12.10 -6.36
N TRP A 711 9.30 11.69 -6.55
CA TRP A 711 9.72 10.38 -7.06
C TRP A 711 10.27 9.53 -5.92
N ILE A 712 9.82 8.27 -5.84
CA ILE A 712 10.40 7.25 -4.95
C ILE A 712 11.19 6.28 -5.82
N VAL A 713 12.50 6.18 -5.59
CA VAL A 713 13.38 5.35 -6.45
C VAL A 713 13.33 3.89 -6.02
N PHE A 714 13.63 3.58 -4.76
CA PHE A 714 13.58 2.21 -4.24
C PHE A 714 12.56 2.06 -3.11
N ASN A 715 12.02 0.86 -2.96
CA ASN A 715 11.12 0.47 -1.88
C ASN A 715 11.72 -0.74 -1.15
N GLU A 716 11.94 -0.68 0.17
CA GLU A 716 12.30 -1.81 1.04
C GLU A 716 13.53 -2.65 0.60
N GLY A 717 14.38 -2.09 -0.26
CA GLY A 717 15.53 -2.77 -0.87
C GLY A 717 15.18 -3.67 -2.06
N TRP A 718 13.95 -3.63 -2.57
CA TRP A 718 13.50 -4.43 -3.70
C TRP A 718 14.16 -3.93 -4.98
N GLY A 719 15.02 -4.76 -5.55
CA GLY A 719 15.86 -4.40 -6.70
C GLY A 719 17.05 -3.52 -6.32
N GLU A 720 17.30 -3.26 -5.04
CA GLU A 720 18.44 -2.46 -4.61
C GLU A 720 19.74 -3.30 -4.61
N TRP A 721 20.73 -2.91 -5.41
CA TRP A 721 21.99 -3.65 -5.54
C TRP A 721 23.17 -3.09 -4.74
N ASP A 722 23.23 -1.78 -4.49
CA ASP A 722 24.32 -1.15 -3.75
C ASP A 722 23.88 0.20 -3.16
N ARG A 723 24.18 0.42 -1.87
CA ARG A 723 23.82 1.65 -1.14
C ARG A 723 24.40 2.93 -1.75
N THR A 724 25.62 2.86 -2.28
CA THR A 724 26.26 4.03 -2.90
C THR A 724 25.61 4.35 -4.23
N GLU A 725 25.30 3.33 -5.03
CA GLU A 725 24.56 3.49 -6.28
C GLU A 725 23.14 4.01 -6.05
N THR A 726 22.42 3.56 -5.00
CA THR A 726 21.13 4.13 -4.57
C THR A 726 21.21 5.66 -4.47
N GLY A 727 22.28 6.17 -3.83
CA GLY A 727 22.50 7.60 -3.70
C GLY A 727 22.79 8.32 -5.02
N LYS A 728 23.60 7.73 -5.91
CA LYS A 728 23.90 8.31 -7.24
C LYS A 728 22.67 8.36 -8.13
N ILE A 729 21.84 7.32 -8.10
CA ILE A 729 20.60 7.26 -8.88
C ILE A 729 19.64 8.35 -8.40
N ALA A 730 19.49 8.53 -7.08
CA ALA A 730 18.66 9.61 -6.53
C ALA A 730 19.15 11.01 -6.96
N GLU A 731 20.46 11.23 -7.02
CA GLU A 731 21.03 12.49 -7.54
C GLU A 731 20.77 12.66 -9.05
N ALA A 732 20.86 11.59 -9.84
CA ALA A 732 20.54 11.61 -11.27
C ALA A 732 19.04 11.91 -11.51
N VAL A 733 18.14 11.25 -10.78
CA VAL A 733 16.69 11.51 -10.81
C VAL A 733 16.40 12.97 -10.47
N LYS A 734 17.06 13.53 -9.45
CA LYS A 734 16.89 14.94 -9.09
C LYS A 734 17.42 15.90 -10.16
N ALA A 735 18.50 15.54 -10.85
CA ALA A 735 19.07 16.33 -11.93
C ALA A 735 18.16 16.32 -13.18
N ASP A 736 17.53 15.18 -13.47
CA ASP A 736 16.62 15.01 -14.61
C ASP A 736 15.29 15.75 -14.38
N ASP A 737 14.78 15.75 -13.15
CA ASP A 737 13.60 16.54 -12.77
C ASP A 737 13.81 17.34 -11.47
N PRO A 738 14.40 18.54 -11.55
CA PRO A 738 14.63 19.39 -10.38
C PRO A 738 13.34 19.99 -9.81
N SER A 739 12.20 19.83 -10.49
CA SER A 739 10.91 20.44 -10.10
C SER A 739 10.13 19.62 -9.06
N ARG A 740 10.61 18.41 -8.74
CA ARG A 740 10.01 17.47 -7.79
C ARG A 740 10.99 17.09 -6.69
N VAL A 741 10.46 16.65 -5.55
CA VAL A 741 11.30 16.12 -4.46
C VAL A 741 11.65 14.65 -4.71
N VAL A 742 12.82 14.21 -4.26
CA VAL A 742 13.26 12.82 -4.44
C VAL A 742 13.38 12.11 -3.09
N ASN A 743 12.68 10.99 -2.96
CA ASN A 743 12.92 10.00 -1.92
C ASN A 743 13.77 8.88 -2.54
N ALA A 744 15.04 8.80 -2.10
CA ALA A 744 15.97 7.80 -2.64
C ALA A 744 15.49 6.38 -2.33
N HIS A 745 14.86 6.19 -1.17
CA HIS A 745 14.55 4.87 -0.63
C HIS A 745 13.45 4.97 0.43
N SER A 746 12.24 4.54 0.07
CA SER A 746 11.14 4.33 1.02
C SER A 746 11.38 3.06 1.82
N GLY A 747 11.34 3.14 3.15
CA GLY A 747 11.60 1.97 4.01
C GLY A 747 13.08 1.62 4.15
N VAL A 748 13.94 2.63 4.35
CA VAL A 748 15.39 2.44 4.46
C VAL A 748 15.82 1.59 5.67
N ASN A 749 14.97 1.49 6.69
CA ASN A 749 15.23 0.80 7.95
C ASN A 749 14.89 -0.70 7.93
N CYS A 750 14.19 -1.22 6.92
CA CYS A 750 13.63 -2.57 6.99
C CYS A 750 14.07 -3.51 5.86
N CYS A 751 13.67 -4.76 6.05
CA CYS A 751 13.45 -5.70 4.97
C CYS A 751 14.75 -6.07 4.23
N SER A 752 14.83 -5.78 2.93
CA SER A 752 15.99 -6.11 2.09
C SER A 752 16.93 -4.92 1.85
N SER A 753 16.66 -3.78 2.50
CA SER A 753 17.39 -2.51 2.36
C SER A 753 18.90 -2.67 2.54
N LYS A 754 19.69 -1.94 1.74
CA LYS A 754 21.15 -1.81 1.91
C LYS A 754 21.54 -0.67 2.87
N GLY A 755 20.55 -0.01 3.47
CA GLY A 755 20.70 1.07 4.44
C GLY A 755 20.80 2.45 3.83
N ASP A 756 20.83 3.49 4.66
CA ASP A 756 20.72 4.88 4.21
C ASP A 756 21.94 5.37 3.43
N SER A 757 21.71 5.79 2.19
CA SER A 757 22.71 6.41 1.32
C SER A 757 23.07 7.85 1.73
N GLY A 758 22.24 8.49 2.57
CA GLY A 758 22.34 9.90 2.96
C GLY A 758 21.93 10.90 1.87
N LYS A 759 21.41 10.41 0.74
CA LYS A 759 21.00 11.21 -0.43
C LYS A 759 19.49 11.34 -0.53
N GLY A 760 19.05 12.14 -1.50
CA GLY A 760 17.65 12.55 -1.65
C GLY A 760 17.27 13.69 -0.71
N GLU A 761 16.00 14.06 -0.76
CA GLU A 761 15.39 15.14 0.04
C GLU A 761 14.51 14.60 1.17
N ILE A 762 14.26 13.29 1.20
CA ILE A 762 13.41 12.60 2.18
C ILE A 762 14.21 11.49 2.88
N ILE A 763 14.11 11.41 4.21
CA ILE A 763 14.47 10.24 5.01
C ILE A 763 13.18 9.49 5.36
N ASP A 764 13.10 8.24 4.92
CA ASP A 764 11.85 7.48 4.94
C ASP A 764 12.03 6.12 5.61
N HIS A 765 11.20 5.84 6.61
CA HIS A 765 11.16 4.56 7.33
C HIS A 765 9.79 3.91 7.14
N HIS A 766 9.74 2.58 7.19
CA HIS A 766 8.48 1.83 7.34
C HIS A 766 8.37 1.36 8.79
N ASP A 767 7.31 1.77 9.50
CA ASP A 767 7.16 1.55 10.95
C ASP A 767 5.78 0.98 11.33
N TYR A 768 5.50 -0.22 10.83
CA TYR A 768 4.27 -0.97 11.14
C TYR A 768 4.04 -1.25 12.64
N LEU A 769 5.09 -1.22 13.47
CA LEU A 769 5.02 -1.48 14.92
C LEU A 769 5.13 -0.20 15.77
N ASN A 770 5.30 0.96 15.16
CA ASN A 770 5.53 2.26 15.80
C ASN A 770 6.72 2.25 16.80
N ARG A 771 7.84 1.65 16.42
CA ARG A 771 9.06 1.52 17.25
C ARG A 771 10.25 2.31 16.72
N GLU A 772 10.28 2.60 15.43
CA GLU A 772 11.43 3.15 14.72
C GLU A 772 11.08 4.39 13.88
N ALA A 773 10.26 5.27 14.45
CA ALA A 773 9.79 6.47 13.77
C ALA A 773 10.94 7.28 13.14
N PRO A 774 10.79 7.75 11.89
CA PRO A 774 11.80 8.51 11.17
C PRO A 774 11.98 9.89 11.81
N PHE A 775 13.14 10.53 11.57
CA PHE A 775 13.43 11.85 12.12
C PHE A 775 14.25 12.69 11.14
N PRO A 776 13.96 13.99 11.00
CA PRO A 776 14.59 14.84 10.01
C PRO A 776 16.06 15.08 10.32
N ASP A 777 16.88 15.04 9.27
CA ASP A 777 18.28 15.47 9.26
C ASP A 777 18.43 16.70 8.34
N HIS A 778 19.32 16.68 7.34
CA HIS A 778 19.28 17.65 6.24
C HIS A 778 18.08 17.45 5.30
N ARG A 779 17.34 16.34 5.43
CA ARG A 779 16.14 15.94 4.70
C ARG A 779 14.88 16.04 5.56
N ALA A 780 13.73 16.12 4.92
CA ALA A 780 12.45 15.99 5.59
C ALA A 780 12.17 14.51 5.94
N ALA A 781 11.53 14.23 7.08
CA ALA A 781 11.22 12.87 7.50
C ALA A 781 9.80 12.44 7.09
N MET A 782 9.64 11.19 6.67
CA MET A 782 8.35 10.56 6.36
C MET A 782 8.30 9.12 6.86
N ASP A 783 7.14 8.71 7.37
CA ASP A 783 6.84 7.30 7.62
C ASP A 783 6.18 6.72 6.35
N GLY A 784 6.99 6.08 5.52
CA GLY A 784 6.64 5.69 4.15
C GLY A 784 5.67 4.52 4.05
N GLU A 785 5.49 3.75 5.14
CA GLU A 785 4.45 2.74 5.30
C GLU A 785 4.18 2.43 6.79
N HIS A 786 2.91 2.50 7.19
CA HIS A 786 2.47 2.10 8.52
C HIS A 786 1.07 1.47 8.49
N GLY A 787 0.65 0.92 9.64
CA GLY A 787 -0.66 0.31 9.80
C GLY A 787 -0.63 -1.19 9.57
N GLY A 788 -1.19 -1.67 8.46
CA GLY A 788 -1.26 -3.11 8.19
C GLY A 788 -2.32 -3.84 9.04
N PHE A 789 -3.41 -3.15 9.38
CA PHE A 789 -4.47 -3.70 10.23
C PHE A 789 -5.44 -4.56 9.44
N THR A 790 -5.47 -5.85 9.73
CA THR A 790 -6.21 -6.85 8.95
C THR A 790 -7.63 -7.05 9.49
N LEU A 791 -8.64 -6.84 8.65
CA LEU A 791 -10.03 -7.23 8.91
C LEU A 791 -10.52 -8.19 7.82
N ARG A 792 -10.96 -9.39 8.21
CA ARG A 792 -11.57 -10.37 7.31
C ARG A 792 -13.00 -9.93 6.98
N THR A 793 -13.38 -9.99 5.70
CA THR A 793 -14.70 -9.56 5.23
C THR A 793 -15.33 -10.68 4.37
N PRO A 794 -16.00 -11.68 4.98
CA PRO A 794 -16.56 -12.83 4.28
C PRO A 794 -17.41 -12.44 3.06
N GLY A 795 -17.22 -13.13 1.93
CA GLY A 795 -17.85 -12.81 0.64
C GLY A 795 -17.11 -11.80 -0.23
N HIS A 796 -16.16 -11.04 0.34
CA HIS A 796 -15.45 -9.97 -0.36
C HIS A 796 -13.93 -10.17 -0.45
N MET A 797 -13.44 -11.35 -0.07
CA MET A 797 -12.01 -11.69 -0.07
C MET A 797 -11.67 -12.53 -1.31
N TRP A 798 -10.47 -12.39 -1.86
CA TRP A 798 -10.03 -13.27 -2.94
C TRP A 798 -9.91 -14.72 -2.46
N PRO A 799 -10.19 -15.73 -3.32
CA PRO A 799 -9.95 -17.13 -2.97
C PRO A 799 -8.51 -17.37 -2.49
N GLY A 800 -8.35 -18.21 -1.47
CA GLY A 800 -7.07 -18.48 -0.81
C GLY A 800 -6.99 -17.97 0.63
N ALA A 801 -6.01 -18.49 1.37
CA ALA A 801 -5.83 -18.18 2.77
C ALA A 801 -5.38 -16.72 2.98
N PRO A 802 -5.98 -15.96 3.91
CA PRO A 802 -5.57 -14.59 4.20
C PRO A 802 -4.11 -14.47 4.65
N ALA A 803 -3.41 -13.46 4.13
CA ALA A 803 -2.15 -12.99 4.66
C ALA A 803 -2.39 -12.09 5.87
N ALA A 804 -2.24 -12.64 7.09
CA ALA A 804 -2.26 -11.86 8.32
C ALA A 804 -0.84 -11.38 8.67
N ILE A 805 -0.42 -10.26 8.06
CA ILE A 805 1.00 -9.86 8.06
C ILE A 805 1.41 -9.16 9.37
N TYR A 806 0.55 -8.30 9.92
CA TYR A 806 0.92 -7.47 11.08
C TYR A 806 -0.05 -7.60 12.25
N SER A 807 -1.33 -7.23 12.08
CA SER A 807 -2.24 -7.23 13.23
C SER A 807 -3.73 -7.30 12.88
N GLY A 808 -4.39 -8.39 13.27
CA GLY A 808 -5.82 -8.61 13.07
C GLY A 808 -6.72 -7.73 13.96
N VAL A 809 -7.95 -7.50 13.50
CA VAL A 809 -9.06 -6.91 14.27
C VAL A 809 -10.34 -7.69 14.02
N ALA A 810 -11.23 -7.71 15.01
CA ALA A 810 -12.44 -8.53 14.97
C ALA A 810 -13.53 -7.98 14.03
N ASP A 811 -13.67 -6.65 13.98
CA ASP A 811 -14.75 -5.99 13.25
C ASP A 811 -14.35 -4.57 12.79
N LYS A 812 -15.31 -3.91 12.14
CA LYS A 812 -15.21 -2.55 11.61
C LYS A 812 -14.96 -1.49 12.68
N ASP A 813 -15.56 -1.62 13.86
CA ASP A 813 -15.38 -0.66 14.94
C ASP A 813 -13.98 -0.78 15.55
N ALA A 814 -13.49 -2.02 15.72
CA ALA A 814 -12.12 -2.30 16.13
C ALA A 814 -11.09 -1.80 15.12
N LEU A 815 -11.30 -1.98 13.80
CA LEU A 815 -10.44 -1.42 12.76
C LEU A 815 -10.39 0.10 12.83
N THR A 816 -11.56 0.73 12.96
CA THR A 816 -11.70 2.19 13.05
C THR A 816 -10.96 2.73 14.27
N ALA A 817 -11.20 2.15 15.46
CA ALA A 817 -10.56 2.57 16.70
C ALA A 817 -9.03 2.45 16.60
N LYS A 818 -8.55 1.31 16.10
CA LYS A 818 -7.12 1.06 15.93
C LYS A 818 -6.44 2.07 15.01
N TYR A 819 -7.06 2.40 13.86
CA TYR A 819 -6.54 3.45 12.99
C TYR A 819 -6.53 4.81 13.68
N VAL A 820 -7.64 5.22 14.30
CA VAL A 820 -7.76 6.53 14.95
C VAL A 820 -6.75 6.68 16.09
N ASP A 821 -6.62 5.66 16.94
CA ASP A 821 -5.71 5.66 18.08
C ASP A 821 -4.25 5.67 17.62
N ASN A 822 -3.91 4.89 16.60
CA ASN A 822 -2.58 4.89 15.98
C ASN A 822 -2.23 6.28 15.42
N THR A 823 -3.10 6.83 14.59
CA THR A 823 -2.91 8.14 13.95
C THR A 823 -2.75 9.26 14.99
N ARG A 824 -3.61 9.25 16.02
CA ARG A 824 -3.57 10.24 17.11
C ARG A 824 -2.29 10.15 17.94
N THR A 825 -1.88 8.93 18.29
CA THR A 825 -0.76 8.70 19.20
C THR A 825 0.58 9.06 18.55
N TYR A 826 0.79 8.64 17.30
CA TYR A 826 2.11 8.70 16.68
C TYR A 826 2.28 9.87 15.69
N TYR A 827 1.21 10.34 15.04
CA TYR A 827 1.35 11.28 13.92
C TYR A 827 0.87 12.70 14.23
N LEU A 828 -0.13 12.89 15.10
CA LEU A 828 -0.69 14.22 15.34
C LEU A 828 0.34 15.24 15.86
N ALA A 829 1.04 14.89 16.95
CA ALA A 829 2.07 15.77 17.50
C ALA A 829 3.32 15.81 16.59
N ALA A 830 3.64 14.72 15.90
CA ALA A 830 4.81 14.63 15.02
C ALA A 830 4.64 15.50 13.77
N ALA A 831 3.44 15.54 13.19
CA ALA A 831 3.08 16.41 12.08
C ALA A 831 3.30 17.89 12.42
N ASN A 832 2.95 18.33 13.63
CA ASN A 832 3.16 19.73 14.07
C ASN A 832 4.64 20.09 14.30
N ALA A 833 5.56 19.13 14.40
CA ALA A 833 6.99 19.47 14.47
C ALA A 833 7.81 18.77 13.39
N GLU A 834 8.28 17.54 13.59
CA GLU A 834 9.36 16.95 12.81
C GLU A 834 8.92 16.18 11.55
N LEU A 835 7.74 15.56 11.55
CA LEU A 835 7.33 14.65 10.48
C LEU A 835 6.64 15.41 9.34
N SER A 836 7.00 15.13 8.09
CA SER A 836 6.42 15.77 6.90
C SER A 836 5.36 14.95 6.17
N GLY A 837 5.22 13.68 6.51
CA GLY A 837 4.20 12.83 5.93
C GLY A 837 4.17 11.44 6.52
N SER A 838 3.07 10.74 6.24
CA SER A 838 2.91 9.33 6.55
C SER A 838 2.07 8.65 5.47
N VAL A 839 2.30 7.36 5.24
CA VAL A 839 1.55 6.55 4.27
C VAL A 839 0.90 5.36 4.97
N TYR A 840 -0.43 5.31 4.99
CA TYR A 840 -1.15 4.16 5.52
C TYR A 840 -1.32 3.07 4.45
N THR A 841 -0.98 1.83 4.80
CA THR A 841 -1.21 0.64 3.97
C THR A 841 -2.60 0.06 4.29
N GLN A 842 -3.63 0.12 3.43
CA GLN A 842 -3.75 0.64 2.04
C GLN A 842 -5.22 0.99 1.67
N VAL A 843 -5.50 1.49 0.46
CA VAL A 843 -6.85 1.95 0.04
C VAL A 843 -7.92 0.86 0.03
N SER A 844 -7.62 -0.29 -0.58
CA SER A 844 -8.50 -1.46 -0.64
C SER A 844 -7.71 -2.70 -0.26
N ASP A 845 -8.41 -3.75 0.15
CA ASP A 845 -7.83 -5.09 0.16
C ASP A 845 -7.37 -5.41 -1.27
N LEU A 846 -6.41 -6.32 -1.35
CA LEU A 846 -5.97 -6.90 -2.62
C LEU A 846 -6.37 -8.37 -2.61
N GLU A 847 -5.56 -9.27 -3.17
CA GLU A 847 -5.90 -10.69 -3.18
C GLU A 847 -6.06 -11.26 -1.74
N ASN A 848 -4.99 -11.81 -1.16
CA ASN A 848 -5.06 -12.33 0.21
C ASN A 848 -4.58 -11.32 1.26
N GLU A 849 -4.17 -10.12 0.85
CA GLU A 849 -3.77 -9.04 1.75
C GLU A 849 -4.99 -8.17 2.13
N LEU A 850 -5.39 -8.23 3.41
CA LEU A 850 -6.70 -7.75 3.89
C LEU A 850 -6.63 -6.50 4.81
N ASN A 851 -5.61 -5.66 4.62
CA ASN A 851 -5.34 -4.45 5.41
C ASN A 851 -5.90 -3.16 4.79
N GLY A 852 -6.76 -3.27 3.78
CA GLY A 852 -7.40 -2.15 3.12
C GLY A 852 -8.55 -1.50 3.89
N MET A 853 -8.84 -0.24 3.56
CA MET A 853 -10.01 0.49 4.07
C MET A 853 -11.31 0.14 3.33
N TRP A 854 -11.19 -0.43 2.13
CA TRP A 854 -12.28 -0.98 1.32
C TRP A 854 -12.03 -2.46 1.04
N THR A 855 -13.08 -3.22 0.79
CA THR A 855 -12.95 -4.58 0.27
C THR A 855 -12.33 -4.59 -1.13
N TYR A 856 -11.76 -5.73 -1.56
CA TYR A 856 -11.06 -5.83 -2.85
C TYR A 856 -11.98 -5.53 -4.05
N ASP A 857 -13.27 -5.86 -3.95
CA ASP A 857 -14.28 -5.54 -4.95
C ASP A 857 -14.86 -4.11 -4.87
N ARG A 858 -14.37 -3.29 -3.92
CA ARG A 858 -14.81 -1.92 -3.64
C ARG A 858 -16.32 -1.81 -3.34
N ARG A 859 -16.95 -2.87 -2.82
CA ARG A 859 -18.38 -2.86 -2.45
C ARG A 859 -18.61 -2.39 -1.02
N GLU A 860 -17.70 -2.68 -0.10
CA GLU A 860 -17.86 -2.34 1.31
C GLU A 860 -16.69 -1.52 1.85
N ILE A 861 -17.02 -0.51 2.66
CA ILE A 861 -16.04 0.25 3.44
C ILE A 861 -15.89 -0.37 4.82
N LYS A 862 -14.64 -0.67 5.17
CA LYS A 862 -14.24 -1.42 6.37
C LYS A 862 -14.07 -0.55 7.62
N VAL A 863 -14.23 0.77 7.50
CA VAL A 863 -14.10 1.74 8.59
C VAL A 863 -15.26 2.75 8.65
N ASP A 864 -15.43 3.41 9.80
CA ASP A 864 -16.26 4.60 9.93
C ASP A 864 -15.53 5.80 9.29
N ALA A 865 -15.97 6.17 8.09
CA ALA A 865 -15.37 7.25 7.31
C ALA A 865 -15.36 8.59 8.04
N ALA A 866 -16.36 8.89 8.89
CA ALA A 866 -16.43 10.19 9.56
C ALA A 866 -15.39 10.31 10.68
N LYS A 867 -15.13 9.22 11.41
CA LYS A 867 -14.09 9.18 12.45
C LYS A 867 -12.69 9.24 11.84
N VAL A 868 -12.44 8.45 10.80
CA VAL A 868 -11.16 8.45 10.05
C VAL A 868 -10.88 9.83 9.45
N ARG A 869 -11.87 10.41 8.75
CA ARG A 869 -11.73 11.75 8.15
C ARG A 869 -11.40 12.82 9.18
N ARG A 870 -12.01 12.77 10.37
CA ARG A 870 -11.76 13.74 11.43
C ARG A 870 -10.31 13.72 11.89
N ILE A 871 -9.79 12.55 12.27
CA ILE A 871 -8.40 12.45 12.75
C ILE A 871 -7.41 12.84 11.65
N ASN A 872 -7.68 12.49 10.40
CA ASN A 872 -6.83 12.86 9.26
C ASN A 872 -6.77 14.38 9.05
N GLN A 873 -7.90 15.07 9.17
CA GLN A 873 -7.94 16.52 9.12
C GLN A 873 -7.21 17.18 10.31
N GLU A 874 -7.30 16.59 11.51
CA GLU A 874 -6.54 17.06 12.69
C GLU A 874 -5.03 16.97 12.43
N VAL A 875 -4.53 15.86 11.87
CA VAL A 875 -3.11 15.68 11.53
C VAL A 875 -2.65 16.64 10.44
N ILE A 876 -3.43 16.77 9.36
CA ILE A 876 -3.08 17.70 8.26
C ILE A 876 -3.05 19.15 8.76
N ALA A 877 -4.03 19.55 9.58
CA ALA A 877 -4.07 20.89 10.16
C ALA A 877 -2.88 21.13 11.10
N ALA A 878 -2.52 20.14 11.92
CA ALA A 878 -1.34 20.21 12.78
C ALA A 878 -0.06 20.37 11.95
N GLY A 879 0.08 19.64 10.83
CA GLY A 879 1.19 19.78 9.91
C GLY A 879 1.27 21.13 9.19
N ALA A 880 0.12 21.70 8.82
CA ALA A 880 0.05 23.03 8.22
C ALA A 880 0.41 24.15 9.22
N ALA A 881 0.17 23.92 10.51
CA ALA A 881 0.54 24.81 11.62
C ALA A 881 1.99 24.59 12.11
N ALA A 882 2.75 23.68 11.48
CA ALA A 882 4.11 23.39 11.93
C ALA A 882 4.97 24.66 11.94
N GLY A 883 5.67 24.89 13.05
CA GLY A 883 6.46 26.11 13.28
C GLY A 883 5.69 27.27 13.90
N ASP A 884 4.36 27.24 13.95
CA ASP A 884 3.56 28.16 14.74
C ASP A 884 3.63 27.73 16.21
N ARG A 885 4.53 28.34 16.98
CA ARG A 885 4.64 28.16 18.43
C ARG A 885 4.42 29.48 19.13
N ASP A 886 3.86 29.43 20.33
CA ASP A 886 3.85 30.59 21.21
C ASP A 886 5.28 31.09 21.41
N ALA A 887 5.51 32.37 21.12
CA ALA A 887 6.81 32.97 21.31
C ALA A 887 7.16 32.93 22.82
N LEU A 888 8.25 32.25 23.16
CA LEU A 888 8.81 32.23 24.51
C LEU A 888 9.31 33.64 24.85
N LYS A 889 8.77 34.26 25.90
CA LYS A 889 8.93 35.69 26.19
C LYS A 889 10.12 36.04 27.08
N GLY A 890 11.30 35.47 26.86
CA GLY A 890 12.50 35.95 27.56
C GLY A 890 12.90 35.19 28.82
N GLY A 891 12.77 33.86 28.78
CA GLY A 891 13.28 32.96 29.82
C GLY A 891 12.33 32.76 31.01
N ALA A 892 12.89 32.37 32.16
CA ALA A 892 12.16 32.00 33.37
C ALA A 892 13.01 32.20 34.63
N SER A 893 12.36 32.33 35.80
CA SER A 893 13.05 32.56 37.07
C SER A 893 12.28 31.96 38.24
N TRP A 894 12.90 30.98 38.91
CA TRP A 894 12.40 30.33 40.11
C TRP A 894 13.32 30.66 41.28
N SER A 895 12.80 31.40 42.27
CA SER A 895 13.56 31.68 43.49
C SER A 895 13.54 30.50 44.47
N LEU A 896 12.62 29.54 44.30
CA LEU A 896 12.48 28.34 45.13
C LEU A 896 12.26 28.65 46.63
N ASP A 897 11.56 29.75 46.92
CA ASP A 897 11.30 30.28 48.27
C ASP A 897 9.95 29.86 48.89
N GLU A 898 9.20 28.98 48.24
CA GLU A 898 7.86 28.58 48.71
C GLU A 898 7.91 27.77 50.01
N ASN A 899 9.05 27.14 50.32
CA ASN A 899 9.32 26.41 51.56
C ASN A 899 8.32 25.27 51.87
N GLY A 900 7.57 24.81 50.86
CA GLY A 900 6.56 23.75 50.97
C GLY A 900 5.70 23.60 49.70
N GLY A 901 5.04 22.44 49.56
CA GLY A 901 4.16 22.14 48.43
C GLY A 901 4.80 21.34 47.30
N THR A 902 4.07 21.14 46.19
CA THR A 902 4.48 20.32 45.04
C THR A 902 4.76 21.15 43.77
N THR A 903 4.82 22.47 43.88
CA THR A 903 5.09 23.37 42.75
C THR A 903 5.97 24.53 43.18
N ALA A 904 6.84 25.01 42.29
CA ALA A 904 7.58 26.26 42.46
C ALA A 904 7.19 27.26 41.37
N ALA A 905 6.90 28.50 41.75
CA ALA A 905 6.36 29.51 40.85
C ALA A 905 7.46 30.13 39.97
N ASP A 906 7.17 30.25 38.68
CA ASP A 906 7.99 31.06 37.76
C ASP A 906 7.59 32.53 37.86
N SER A 907 8.52 33.35 38.36
CA SER A 907 8.40 34.81 38.41
C SER A 907 8.75 35.50 37.09
N GLY A 908 9.23 34.71 36.12
CA GLY A 908 9.57 35.15 34.78
C GLY A 908 8.36 35.48 33.91
N PRO A 909 8.63 35.94 32.68
CA PRO A 909 7.62 36.45 31.76
C PRO A 909 6.68 35.36 31.22
N ASN A 910 7.11 34.09 31.21
CA ASN A 910 6.31 32.97 30.73
C ASN A 910 5.37 32.39 31.81
N ARG A 911 5.69 32.57 33.10
CA ARG A 911 4.91 32.08 34.25
C ARG A 911 4.62 30.58 34.19
N VAL A 912 5.61 29.79 33.79
CA VAL A 912 5.49 28.33 33.71
C VAL A 912 6.05 27.69 35.00
N PRO A 913 5.22 27.28 35.97
CA PRO A 913 5.72 26.74 37.22
C PRO A 913 6.47 25.41 37.03
N LEU A 914 7.37 25.11 37.96
CA LEU A 914 7.93 23.77 38.12
C LEU A 914 6.95 22.91 38.92
N ALA A 915 6.66 21.70 38.45
CA ALA A 915 5.99 20.64 39.17
C ALA A 915 7.04 19.68 39.75
N LEU A 916 6.95 19.38 41.04
CA LEU A 916 7.88 18.52 41.75
C LEU A 916 7.41 17.07 41.70
N THR A 917 8.33 16.14 41.49
CA THR A 917 8.05 14.71 41.64
C THR A 917 7.80 14.33 43.10
N PRO A 918 7.04 13.27 43.38
CA PRO A 918 6.90 12.74 44.73
C PRO A 918 8.26 12.43 45.37
N GLY A 919 8.50 12.92 46.58
CA GLY A 919 9.75 12.70 47.33
C GLY A 919 10.75 13.87 47.27
N THR A 920 10.65 14.74 46.26
CA THR A 920 11.43 16.00 46.24
C THR A 920 11.06 16.87 47.44
N SER A 921 12.06 17.35 48.17
CA SER A 921 11.86 18.05 49.45
C SER A 921 12.41 19.48 49.42
N TRP A 922 11.86 20.33 50.27
CA TRP A 922 12.33 21.70 50.48
C TRP A 922 13.43 21.71 51.54
N THR A 923 14.44 22.55 51.36
CA THR A 923 15.58 22.71 52.26
C THR A 923 15.93 24.19 52.42
N GLN A 924 16.90 24.51 53.29
CA GLN A 924 17.48 25.85 53.33
C GLN A 924 18.28 26.11 52.04
N GLY A 925 17.96 27.22 51.36
CA GLY A 925 18.62 27.67 50.14
C GLY A 925 19.82 28.58 50.40
N VAL A 926 20.46 29.05 49.32
CA VAL A 926 21.42 30.16 49.36
C VAL A 926 20.72 31.45 49.78
N LYS A 927 19.44 31.58 49.42
CA LYS A 927 18.55 32.67 49.83
C LYS A 927 17.17 32.10 50.09
N GLY A 928 16.72 32.16 51.34
CA GLY A 928 15.41 31.62 51.74
C GLY A 928 15.40 30.08 51.72
N SER A 929 14.59 29.47 50.85
CA SER A 929 14.53 28.01 50.68
C SER A 929 15.08 27.55 49.33
N GLY A 930 15.29 26.24 49.18
CA GLY A 930 15.67 25.62 47.92
C GLY A 930 15.09 24.21 47.82
N LEU A 931 15.36 23.53 46.71
CA LEU A 931 14.95 22.13 46.51
C LEU A 931 16.11 21.19 46.78
N ARG A 932 15.84 20.06 47.44
CA ARG A 932 16.79 18.98 47.70
C ARG A 932 16.36 17.71 46.97
N PHE A 933 17.33 17.09 46.30
CA PHE A 933 17.19 15.88 45.50
C PHE A 933 18.13 14.78 46.03
N ASP A 934 17.73 13.52 45.87
CA ASP A 934 18.44 12.35 46.42
C ASP A 934 19.32 11.59 45.41
N GLY A 935 19.37 12.05 44.15
CA GLY A 935 20.05 11.36 43.05
C GLY A 935 19.33 10.12 42.52
N GLN A 936 18.08 9.86 42.94
CA GLN A 936 17.32 8.65 42.59
C GLN A 936 15.89 8.99 42.15
N GLY A 937 15.75 9.58 40.95
CA GLY A 937 14.44 9.77 40.33
C GLY A 937 13.67 11.02 40.79
N GLN A 938 14.21 11.80 41.72
CA GLN A 938 13.64 13.08 42.14
C GLN A 938 14.05 14.23 41.22
N TYR A 939 13.08 15.02 40.77
CA TYR A 939 13.31 16.22 39.96
C TYR A 939 12.11 17.18 40.05
N ALA A 940 12.26 18.37 39.46
CA ALA A 940 11.17 19.29 39.22
C ALA A 940 11.19 19.73 37.75
N GLU A 941 10.04 19.82 37.10
CA GLU A 941 9.97 20.16 35.67
C GLU A 941 8.78 21.06 35.32
N THR A 942 8.91 21.78 34.22
CA THR A 942 7.85 22.62 33.65
C THR A 942 6.91 21.79 32.77
N ALA A 943 5.83 22.38 32.23
CA ALA A 943 4.94 21.69 31.29
C ALA A 943 5.46 21.69 29.83
N GLY A 944 6.51 22.45 29.53
CA GLY A 944 7.05 22.68 28.19
C GLY A 944 8.30 23.57 28.23
N PRO A 945 8.88 23.93 27.10
CA PRO A 945 10.11 24.71 27.06
C PRO A 945 9.90 26.13 27.60
N VAL A 946 10.94 26.73 28.18
CA VAL A 946 10.93 28.11 28.66
C VAL A 946 11.91 29.02 27.92
N VAL A 947 12.82 28.44 27.12
CA VAL A 947 13.75 29.17 26.26
C VAL A 947 13.88 28.51 24.87
N ASP A 948 14.05 29.34 23.84
CA ASP A 948 14.39 28.87 22.49
C ASP A 948 15.88 28.58 22.41
N THR A 949 16.22 27.29 22.34
CA THR A 949 17.61 26.80 22.32
C THR A 949 18.27 26.86 20.95
N THR A 950 17.57 27.38 19.92
CA THR A 950 18.16 27.63 18.60
C THR A 950 18.95 28.94 18.52
N GLY A 951 18.69 29.86 19.46
CA GLY A 951 19.40 31.14 19.59
C GLY A 951 20.49 31.13 20.68
N SER A 952 20.95 32.32 21.05
CA SER A 952 21.81 32.52 22.23
C SER A 952 20.96 32.51 23.51
N TYR A 953 21.44 31.86 24.56
CA TYR A 953 20.73 31.74 25.85
C TYR A 953 21.70 31.58 27.02
N SER A 954 21.22 31.81 28.22
CA SER A 954 21.98 31.55 29.45
C SER A 954 21.13 30.84 30.50
N VAL A 955 21.74 29.95 31.26
CA VAL A 955 21.12 29.25 32.39
C VAL A 955 21.99 29.42 33.62
N SER A 956 21.39 29.82 34.73
CA SER A 956 22.04 30.03 36.03
C SER A 956 21.31 29.21 37.10
N ALA A 957 22.08 28.64 38.01
CA ALA A 957 21.57 28.03 39.22
C ALA A 957 22.64 28.06 40.32
N TRP A 958 22.20 28.15 41.56
CA TRP A 958 23.02 27.79 42.71
C TRP A 958 22.84 26.30 42.99
N ALA A 959 23.94 25.57 43.13
CA ALA A 959 23.91 24.14 43.40
C ALA A 959 24.90 23.75 44.49
N SER A 960 24.47 22.83 45.36
CA SER A 960 25.36 22.10 46.28
C SER A 960 25.19 20.60 46.03
N ALA A 961 26.28 19.85 46.17
CA ALA A 961 26.28 18.40 46.04
C ALA A 961 26.40 17.75 47.43
N ASP A 962 25.49 16.84 47.77
CA ASP A 962 25.62 16.02 48.99
C ASP A 962 26.62 14.87 48.76
N THR A 963 26.65 14.34 47.54
CA THR A 963 27.62 13.33 47.09
C THR A 963 28.07 13.63 45.67
N LEU A 964 29.34 13.36 45.35
CA LEU A 964 29.85 13.53 44.00
C LEU A 964 29.51 12.30 43.14
N PRO A 965 28.85 12.47 41.98
CA PRO A 965 28.52 11.37 41.09
C PRO A 965 29.79 10.81 40.39
N GLY A 966 29.79 9.50 40.13
CA GLY A 966 30.84 8.86 39.33
C GLY A 966 30.74 9.15 37.82
N ASN A 967 29.51 9.29 37.33
CA ASN A 967 29.21 9.80 35.99
C ASN A 967 28.59 11.21 36.09
N TYR A 968 27.92 11.70 35.04
CA TYR A 968 27.25 13.01 35.09
C TYR A 968 25.97 13.00 35.95
N ALA A 969 25.74 14.13 36.63
CA ALA A 969 24.49 14.51 37.25
C ALA A 969 24.19 15.98 36.89
N THR A 970 22.94 16.28 36.56
CA THR A 970 22.55 17.54 35.96
C THR A 970 21.71 18.39 36.91
N VAL A 971 22.14 19.64 37.10
CA VAL A 971 21.45 20.64 37.90
C VAL A 971 20.25 21.20 37.14
N VAL A 972 20.47 21.66 35.90
CA VAL A 972 19.41 22.21 35.03
C VAL A 972 19.61 21.74 33.59
N SER A 973 18.52 21.33 32.94
CA SER A 973 18.47 20.97 31.53
C SER A 973 17.12 21.37 30.92
N GLN A 974 16.99 21.35 29.59
CA GLN A 974 15.69 21.46 28.92
C GLN A 974 15.53 20.35 27.90
N ASP A 975 14.41 19.66 27.87
CA ASP A 975 14.26 18.45 27.06
C ASP A 975 14.15 18.74 25.57
N GLY A 976 14.88 17.93 24.80
CA GLY A 976 14.69 17.76 23.36
C GLY A 976 13.66 16.67 23.07
N ARG A 977 13.22 16.59 21.81
CA ARG A 977 12.12 15.69 21.44
C ARG A 977 12.51 14.21 21.48
N ARG A 978 13.68 13.84 20.93
CA ARG A 978 14.05 12.45 20.66
C ARG A 978 15.01 11.86 21.70
N THR A 979 16.29 12.24 21.66
CA THR A 979 17.36 11.49 22.34
C THR A 979 18.07 12.24 23.46
N GLU A 980 18.38 13.53 23.26
CA GLU A 980 19.18 14.32 24.19
C GLU A 980 18.62 15.74 24.40
N ASN A 981 19.07 16.43 25.45
CA ASN A 981 18.75 17.81 25.76
C ASN A 981 19.61 18.77 24.90
N PRO A 982 19.06 19.90 24.45
CA PRO A 982 19.86 20.95 23.82
C PRO A 982 20.92 21.57 24.74
N PHE A 983 20.78 21.44 26.07
CA PHE A 983 21.84 21.78 27.02
C PHE A 983 21.77 21.02 28.35
N TYR A 984 22.91 20.96 29.04
CA TYR A 984 23.10 20.38 30.37
C TYR A 984 24.00 21.29 31.21
N LEU A 985 23.53 21.75 32.37
CA LEU A 985 24.38 22.38 33.39
C LEU A 985 24.65 21.35 34.49
N GLN A 986 25.84 20.77 34.50
CA GLN A 986 26.09 19.50 35.17
C GLN A 986 27.45 19.40 35.85
N TYR A 987 27.57 18.40 36.73
CA TYR A 987 28.85 17.95 37.29
C TYR A 987 29.00 16.44 37.06
N GLY A 988 30.20 16.01 36.68
CA GLY A 988 30.49 14.59 36.49
C GLY A 988 31.89 14.38 35.97
N GLN A 989 32.41 13.17 36.15
CA GLN A 989 33.76 12.81 35.70
C GLN A 989 34.83 13.81 36.19
N GLY A 990 34.69 14.30 37.43
CA GLY A 990 35.65 15.22 38.07
C GLY A 990 35.61 16.69 37.61
N ALA A 991 34.52 17.15 37.00
CA ALA A 991 34.43 18.51 36.50
C ALA A 991 33.01 19.08 36.50
N PHE A 992 32.92 20.41 36.64
CA PHE A 992 31.73 21.15 36.21
C PHE A 992 31.74 21.30 34.69
N ALA A 993 30.57 21.20 34.07
CA ALA A 993 30.42 21.36 32.63
C ALA A 993 29.10 22.03 32.26
N PHE A 994 29.16 22.96 31.31
CA PHE A 994 28.01 23.32 30.49
C PHE A 994 28.15 22.60 29.16
N SER A 995 27.20 21.72 28.85
CA SER A 995 27.28 20.77 27.72
C SER A 995 26.15 20.98 26.74
N THR A 996 26.40 20.69 25.48
CA THR A 996 25.43 20.68 24.36
C THR A 996 25.59 19.38 23.55
N PRO A 997 24.61 19.00 22.72
CA PRO A 997 24.63 17.79 21.89
C PRO A 997 25.93 17.57 21.10
N GLY A 998 26.24 16.31 20.77
CA GLY A 998 27.46 15.95 20.02
C GLY A 998 28.75 15.91 20.86
N GLY A 999 28.64 15.97 22.19
CA GLY A 999 29.78 15.89 23.10
C GLY A 999 30.53 17.20 23.34
N HIS A 1000 29.92 18.32 22.96
CA HIS A 1000 30.46 19.67 23.09
C HIS A 1000 30.32 20.19 24.53
N ARG A 1001 31.44 20.52 25.20
CA ARG A 1001 31.44 20.86 26.64
C ARG A 1001 32.44 21.96 27.00
N ALA A 1002 31.95 23.06 27.58
CA ALA A 1002 32.79 23.98 28.34
C ALA A 1002 32.97 23.39 29.75
N ARG A 1003 34.16 22.83 30.02
CA ARG A 1003 34.43 21.98 31.20
C ARG A 1003 35.63 22.49 32.00
N VAL A 1004 35.51 22.51 33.33
CA VAL A 1004 36.59 22.84 34.26
C VAL A 1004 36.80 21.71 35.27
N GLU A 1005 38.00 21.13 35.30
CA GLU A 1005 38.35 20.10 36.28
C GLU A 1005 38.48 20.72 37.67
N MET A 1006 37.65 20.23 38.58
CA MET A 1006 37.57 20.72 39.95
C MET A 1006 36.85 19.66 40.77
N GLN A 1007 37.33 19.40 41.97
CA GLN A 1007 36.59 18.63 42.96
C GLN A 1007 35.85 19.59 43.89
N PRO A 1008 34.50 19.70 43.82
CA PRO A 1008 33.76 20.61 44.66
C PRO A 1008 33.63 20.05 46.08
N ASP A 1009 33.63 20.96 47.06
CA ASP A 1009 33.38 20.63 48.45
C ASP A 1009 31.91 20.24 48.62
N THR A 1010 31.65 19.04 49.14
CA THR A 1010 30.27 18.58 49.39
C THR A 1010 29.58 19.50 50.40
N GLY A 1011 28.34 19.88 50.11
CA GLY A 1011 27.54 20.82 50.92
C GLY A 1011 27.89 22.30 50.72
N ARG A 1012 28.94 22.65 49.97
CA ARG A 1012 29.21 24.04 49.56
C ARG A 1012 28.31 24.42 48.38
N TRP A 1013 27.77 25.63 48.43
CA TRP A 1013 27.04 26.24 47.32
C TRP A 1013 28.01 26.79 46.26
N TYR A 1014 27.77 26.45 45.00
CA TYR A 1014 28.46 26.97 43.83
C TYR A 1014 27.45 27.67 42.93
N HIS A 1015 27.80 28.85 42.43
CA HIS A 1015 27.00 29.53 41.41
C HIS A 1015 27.48 29.11 40.03
N LEU A 1016 26.61 28.42 39.28
CA LEU A 1016 26.93 27.87 37.97
C LEU A 1016 26.15 28.64 36.91
N VAL A 1017 26.84 29.15 35.89
CA VAL A 1017 26.20 29.79 34.74
C VAL A 1017 26.72 29.20 33.44
N GLY A 1018 25.84 28.59 32.66
CA GLY A 1018 26.08 28.20 31.28
C GLY A 1018 25.60 29.29 30.33
N VAL A 1019 26.44 29.69 29.38
CA VAL A 1019 26.09 30.69 28.36
C VAL A 1019 26.34 30.09 26.98
N ARG A 1020 25.33 30.08 26.11
CA ARG A 1020 25.50 29.85 24.66
C ARG A 1020 25.43 31.19 23.95
N ASP A 1021 26.47 31.51 23.19
CA ASP A 1021 26.57 32.69 22.37
C ASP A 1021 26.88 32.28 20.92
N GLY A 1022 25.83 32.10 20.11
CA GLY A 1022 25.96 31.56 18.76
C GLY A 1022 26.52 30.12 18.72
N ASP A 1023 27.72 29.98 18.17
CA ASP A 1023 28.47 28.74 18.02
C ASP A 1023 29.49 28.50 19.14
N GLU A 1024 29.44 29.29 20.22
CA GLU A 1024 30.29 29.16 21.40
C GLU A 1024 29.46 28.88 22.66
N ILE A 1025 29.98 28.04 23.56
CA ILE A 1025 29.47 27.83 24.91
C ILE A 1025 30.52 28.21 25.96
N LYS A 1026 30.07 28.79 27.06
CA LYS A 1026 30.88 29.21 28.21
C LYS A 1026 30.31 28.63 29.49
N LEU A 1027 31.19 28.29 30.41
CA LEU A 1027 30.86 27.94 31.78
C LEU A 1027 31.49 28.97 32.71
N TYR A 1028 30.68 29.54 33.59
CA TYR A 1028 31.11 30.37 34.71
C TYR A 1028 30.86 29.62 36.02
N VAL A 1029 31.81 29.74 36.94
CA VAL A 1029 31.73 29.19 38.30
C VAL A 1029 32.03 30.31 39.28
N ASP A 1030 31.15 30.54 40.24
CA ASP A 1030 31.25 31.59 41.27
C ASP A 1030 31.47 33.00 40.69
N GLY A 1031 30.83 33.28 39.54
CA GLY A 1031 30.88 34.57 38.85
C GLY A 1031 32.07 34.76 37.90
N GLU A 1032 33.03 33.82 37.86
CA GLU A 1032 34.22 33.89 37.00
C GLU A 1032 34.13 32.93 35.80
N LEU A 1033 34.67 33.34 34.64
CA LEU A 1033 34.70 32.48 33.45
C LEU A 1033 35.67 31.32 33.68
N ALA A 1034 35.15 30.10 33.72
CA ALA A 1034 35.91 28.89 34.00
C ALA A 1034 36.34 28.14 32.74
N ALA A 1035 35.49 28.10 31.71
CA ALA A 1035 35.79 27.39 30.47
C ALA A 1035 34.98 27.92 29.27
N THR A 1036 35.50 27.67 28.06
CA THR A 1036 34.86 27.96 26.77
C THR A 1036 35.05 26.77 25.82
N ALA A 1037 34.06 26.48 24.99
CA ALA A 1037 34.15 25.48 23.92
C ALA A 1037 33.24 25.84 22.74
N ALA A 1038 33.40 25.17 21.60
CA ALA A 1038 32.44 25.26 20.50
C ALA A 1038 31.11 24.62 20.92
N ALA A 1039 30.00 25.26 20.57
CA ALA A 1039 28.64 24.75 20.79
C ALA A 1039 28.33 23.58 19.84
N GLY A 1040 27.49 22.66 20.32
CA GLY A 1040 26.83 21.66 19.48
C GLY A 1040 25.75 22.26 18.57
N PRO A 1041 24.99 21.44 17.83
CA PRO A 1041 23.92 21.91 16.95
C PRO A 1041 22.88 22.79 17.68
N ALA A 1042 22.27 23.69 16.93
CA ALA A 1042 21.20 24.58 17.40
C ALA A 1042 19.86 23.82 17.34
N ASP A 1043 19.65 22.94 18.32
CA ASP A 1043 18.47 22.09 18.39
C ASP A 1043 17.26 22.82 18.96
N VAL A 1044 16.09 22.51 18.41
CA VAL A 1044 14.83 23.04 18.90
C VAL A 1044 14.42 22.29 20.15
N SER A 1045 14.30 23.01 21.27
CA SER A 1045 13.68 22.43 22.45
C SER A 1045 12.16 22.35 22.28
N THR A 1046 11.61 21.23 22.73
CA THR A 1046 10.18 20.90 22.62
C THR A 1046 9.61 20.34 23.92
N GLY A 1047 10.48 19.87 24.82
CA GLY A 1047 10.09 19.31 26.11
C GLY A 1047 10.37 20.28 27.27
N PRO A 1048 10.07 19.84 28.50
CA PRO A 1048 10.14 20.69 29.67
C PRO A 1048 11.57 21.09 30.07
N LEU A 1049 11.70 22.27 30.67
CA LEU A 1049 12.86 22.58 31.51
C LEU A 1049 12.77 21.79 32.81
N SER A 1050 13.90 21.21 33.21
CA SER A 1050 14.03 20.32 34.34
C SER A 1050 15.16 20.72 35.26
N VAL A 1051 14.89 20.63 36.56
CA VAL A 1051 15.82 20.86 37.66
C VAL A 1051 16.05 19.52 38.37
N GLY A 1052 17.31 19.13 38.48
CA GLY A 1052 17.73 17.88 39.17
C GLY A 1052 17.78 16.63 38.29
N ARG A 1053 17.65 16.74 36.96
CA ARG A 1053 17.82 15.64 36.01
C ARG A 1053 18.23 16.11 34.62
N ALA A 1054 18.52 15.14 33.74
CA ALA A 1054 18.49 15.34 32.30
C ALA A 1054 17.86 14.13 31.56
N LYS A 1055 17.75 14.23 30.25
CA LYS A 1055 17.31 13.19 29.32
C LYS A 1055 18.49 12.77 28.43
N TYR A 1056 18.78 11.47 28.39
CA TYR A 1056 19.83 10.91 27.56
C TYR A 1056 19.38 9.59 26.95
N ALA A 1057 19.68 9.39 25.66
CA ALA A 1057 19.19 8.26 24.87
C ALA A 1057 17.67 8.04 24.98
N GLY A 1058 16.89 9.12 25.11
CA GLY A 1058 15.44 9.08 25.25
C GLY A 1058 14.92 8.78 26.66
N GLN A 1059 15.80 8.51 27.62
CA GLN A 1059 15.44 8.15 29.00
C GLN A 1059 15.82 9.25 29.99
N ASN A 1060 15.06 9.40 31.07
CA ASN A 1060 15.42 10.30 32.16
C ASN A 1060 16.57 9.70 32.97
N GLY A 1061 17.60 10.50 33.23
CA GLY A 1061 18.83 10.11 33.93
C GLY A 1061 19.54 11.32 34.54
N ASP A 1062 20.82 11.16 34.89
CA ASP A 1062 21.68 12.21 35.46
C ASP A 1062 21.05 12.93 36.65
N PHE A 1063 20.43 12.17 37.55
CA PHE A 1063 19.73 12.72 38.70
C PHE A 1063 20.70 13.40 39.68
N TRP A 1064 20.39 14.62 40.08
CA TRP A 1064 21.19 15.39 41.03
C TRP A 1064 21.02 14.86 42.45
N ASN A 1065 22.12 14.72 43.20
CA ASN A 1065 22.10 14.45 44.63
C ASN A 1065 22.66 15.64 45.39
N GLY A 1066 21.78 16.46 45.95
CA GLY A 1066 22.14 17.76 46.49
C GLY A 1066 21.01 18.77 46.44
N SER A 1067 21.34 20.03 46.70
CA SER A 1067 20.37 21.12 46.75
C SER A 1067 20.54 22.10 45.59
N VAL A 1068 19.43 22.68 45.11
CA VAL A 1068 19.39 23.67 44.03
C VAL A 1068 18.54 24.86 44.45
N ASP A 1069 19.00 26.07 44.15
CA ASP A 1069 18.34 27.35 44.47
C ASP A 1069 18.54 28.38 43.33
N GLN A 1070 17.70 29.41 43.27
CA GLN A 1070 17.75 30.56 42.34
C GLN A 1070 17.98 30.15 40.88
N VAL A 1071 17.10 29.30 40.32
CA VAL A 1071 17.21 28.87 38.93
C VAL A 1071 16.72 29.97 38.00
N ARG A 1072 17.56 30.41 37.07
CA ARG A 1072 17.24 31.45 36.09
C ARG A 1072 17.63 31.03 34.68
N VAL A 1073 16.79 31.42 33.73
CA VAL A 1073 17.00 31.18 32.30
C VAL A 1073 16.77 32.49 31.56
N TYR A 1074 17.65 32.78 30.61
CA TYR A 1074 17.65 34.01 29.81
C TYR A 1074 17.67 33.64 28.33
N ASP A 1075 16.93 34.39 27.51
CA ASP A 1075 16.90 34.31 26.04
C ASP A 1075 18.05 35.10 25.36
N LYS A 1076 19.15 35.30 26.10
CA LYS A 1076 20.33 36.00 25.61
C LYS A 1076 21.59 35.40 26.20
N ALA A 1077 22.72 35.64 25.55
CA ALA A 1077 24.03 35.42 26.14
C ALA A 1077 24.31 36.49 27.19
N LEU A 1078 24.48 36.09 28.46
CA LEU A 1078 24.91 37.01 29.51
C LEU A 1078 26.38 37.36 29.32
N THR A 1079 26.69 38.65 29.49
CA THR A 1079 28.07 39.13 29.53
C THR A 1079 28.74 38.71 30.85
N ALA A 1080 30.08 38.64 30.88
CA ALA A 1080 30.82 38.34 32.10
C ALA A 1080 30.49 39.30 33.27
N GLN A 1081 30.21 40.57 32.95
CA GLN A 1081 29.79 41.56 33.95
C GLN A 1081 28.40 41.26 34.53
N GLU A 1082 27.44 40.84 33.68
CA GLU A 1082 26.12 40.44 34.14
C GLU A 1082 26.18 39.15 34.99
N VAL A 1083 27.00 38.19 34.61
CA VAL A 1083 27.21 36.95 35.41
C VAL A 1083 27.83 37.25 36.77
N SER A 1084 28.86 38.10 36.81
CA SER A 1084 29.49 38.53 38.07
C SER A 1084 28.52 39.32 38.95
N ALA A 1085 27.73 40.23 38.37
CA ALA A 1085 26.73 40.98 39.12
C ALA A 1085 25.61 40.08 39.66
N LEU A 1086 25.20 39.06 38.90
CA LEU A 1086 24.21 38.07 39.33
C LEU A 1086 24.73 37.27 40.54
N HIS A 1087 25.96 36.77 40.46
CA HIS A 1087 26.62 36.09 41.57
C HIS A 1087 26.69 36.97 42.83
N ASP A 1088 27.22 38.18 42.70
CA ASP A 1088 27.43 39.08 43.85
C ASP A 1088 26.13 39.52 44.53
N GLY A 1089 25.02 39.58 43.79
CA GLY A 1089 23.70 39.90 44.31
C GLY A 1089 23.00 38.75 45.05
N GLU A 1090 23.47 37.50 44.86
CA GLU A 1090 22.82 36.29 45.38
C GLU A 1090 23.71 35.45 46.30
N LYS A 1091 25.02 35.72 46.35
CA LYS A 1091 25.95 34.96 47.18
C LYS A 1091 25.58 35.00 48.67
N PRO A 1092 25.76 33.88 49.39
CA PRO A 1092 25.34 33.72 50.79
C PRO A 1092 26.21 34.48 51.80
#